data_AF-R8BFU1-F1
#
_entry.id   AF-R8BFU1-F1
#
_cell.length_a   1.000
_cell.length_b   1.000
_cell.length_c   1.000
_cell.angle_alpha   90.00
_cell.angle_beta   90.00
_cell.angle_gamma   90.00
#
_symmetry.space_group_name_H-M   'P 1'
#
loop_
_entity.id
_entity.type
_entity.pdbx_description
1 polymer ?
#
loop_
_entity_poly.entity_id
_entity_poly.type
_entity_poly.pdbx_seq_one_letter_code
_entity_poly.pdbx_strand_id
1 'polypeptide(L)'
;MSPNKNDAGVRITRIGLYSNLGMAFAKGIGGYMFNSQAMIADAWHSMTDLASDVLTLATVSWSLRPPTDRYPTGFGKIESLGSLGVSGMLLGGGLFMCLSSCESLYAQLFLDPSAAAEMAHHGHSHGHSHGHSHVAPSLNAAWLAAGTVVVKEWLYHATMKVARERKSSVLASNAVHHRVDSLTGIVTLAVILGANFLKEAAWLDPVGGLFISLLVIRAGLGNTLSALYELADRSIDDEVKSSVRKQAQKSLVEVSEGHDVELRDVSGVKSGQNYLVDLELAVPGTWTVEDVREVENAVRTRVGSKVRGVRRVRARFTPKETTELPKFDEFIPGSSRSDAGIGPIVIQSDLHVVGEAKVDFDADFASKYKINKGVLQNDDEGSVFAPVAMWLEALDLVLKRLTDKKVPVERIKGISGACQQHGSVYWSSEAEKLLAGLEPTKPLVEQLTAALSHPYAPNWQDHSTQAECDKFDASLETADRLAEVTGSAAHHRFTGPQIMRLRRVLPDMYAKTARISLVSSFLASLLIGAVAPLDISDVCGMNLWDIGANKWSEHLLELTSGKDGVAELKKKLGEPRQDGGGSMGSISKYYVERYGFSPDCQIAPFTGDNPGTILALPLRPLDAIVSLGTSTTFLMVTPYYKPDPSYHFFNHPTTPDHYMFMLCYKNGGLAREKVRDVLPAPQGDDKWATFNKQVLETPPLDIKSEGDKAKLGLYFYLPEIVPNIKAGTWRYTCNADGSGLEETSDWGPETDARVIVESQALSMRLRSHNLVHSPSDGLPAQPKRIYLVGGGSLNPAIARVIGDVLGGAEGVYKLDVGGNACALGGAYKAVWAFERKDGETFDELIGKRWKEEDTIEKVDDGFRDGIFQQYVTVMCPSVAELHVSNNGTPVIKLPVSFLYEHILVTRRHRSPFVQRATLFEDFVVRCVRFAFASIPPRIGRVFFSKQVALPFLRWRMLRHGYFRSPVYWQEYNGRNFRGIWAVKEPVERPDIVIYYAHGGGFSMGSSAFYLEFLLSWHALLVEAGYKNPAVFGLDYTLVPDAAFPTQLHEMVHGYEHVLSLTGDASRVCVSGDSAGATLILSLLLHLESPSAGVKQQGISGLSRHLGKPGMAVLISPWPTLVSPQYKNTASDYLDEKTLQMYSAQYAGSESAVTNPLASPGSCKDIMWWEKSSPSKGVYVTYGQEEVFAPEIRNLVALLEGAGILVGAEAEAGGIHAWPVASLFLSSSTEQRLKGLRSIVSKVKEGIC
;
A
#
# COMPACT_ATOMS: atom_id res chain seq x y z
N MET A 1 12.07 9.65 35.27
CA MET A 1 12.65 11.00 35.52
C MET A 1 14.18 10.88 35.57
N SER A 2 14.92 11.86 35.01
CA SER A 2 16.39 11.83 34.91
C SER A 2 17.09 11.56 36.25
N PRO A 3 18.17 10.74 36.28
CA PRO A 3 18.96 10.49 37.48
C PRO A 3 19.72 11.72 37.99
N ASN A 4 20.01 12.71 37.13
CA ASN A 4 20.76 13.90 37.51
C ASN A 4 19.84 15.11 37.73
N LYS A 5 19.34 15.27 38.96
CA LYS A 5 18.46 16.38 39.36
C LYS A 5 19.16 17.76 39.37
N ASN A 6 20.49 17.79 39.25
CA ASN A 6 21.30 19.01 39.26
C ASN A 6 21.58 19.57 37.87
N ASP A 7 21.09 18.94 36.79
CA ASP A 7 21.24 19.49 35.45
C ASP A 7 20.46 20.82 35.31
N ALA A 8 21.12 21.83 34.76
CA ALA A 8 20.58 23.17 34.65
C ALA A 8 19.36 23.24 33.71
N GLY A 9 19.33 22.42 32.65
CA GLY A 9 18.22 22.31 31.71
C GLY A 9 16.99 21.69 32.36
N VAL A 10 17.17 20.57 33.06
CA VAL A 10 16.08 19.92 33.82
C VAL A 10 15.52 20.83 34.91
N ARG A 11 16.38 21.61 35.59
CA ARG A 11 15.96 22.53 36.64
C ARG A 11 15.12 23.70 36.11
N ILE A 12 15.54 24.34 35.02
CA ILE A 12 14.81 25.50 34.49
C ILE A 12 13.45 25.08 33.91
N THR A 13 13.35 23.92 33.26
CA THR A 13 12.07 23.39 32.76
C THR A 13 11.10 23.05 33.90
N ARG A 14 11.59 22.54 35.04
CA ARG A 14 10.74 22.33 36.23
C ARG A 14 10.23 23.63 36.83
N ILE A 15 11.08 24.67 36.85
CA ILE A 15 10.68 26.01 37.31
C ILE A 15 9.57 26.54 36.40
N GLY A 16 9.69 26.39 35.08
CA GLY A 16 8.65 26.72 34.10
C GLY A 16 7.34 25.97 34.36
N LEU A 17 7.41 24.63 34.46
CA LEU A 17 6.28 23.76 34.72
C LEU A 17 5.50 24.15 35.99
N TYR A 18 6.20 24.33 37.11
CA TYR A 18 5.54 24.71 38.37
C TYR A 18 4.98 26.13 38.34
N SER A 19 5.64 27.05 37.64
CA SER A 19 5.14 28.41 37.46
C SER A 19 3.86 28.42 36.62
N ASN A 20 3.81 27.68 35.53
CA ASN A 20 2.63 27.55 34.67
C ASN A 20 1.46 26.88 35.41
N LEU A 21 1.73 25.85 36.22
CA LEU A 21 0.71 25.19 37.04
C LEU A 21 0.13 26.14 38.10
N GLY A 22 1.00 26.92 38.77
CA GLY A 22 0.59 27.93 39.74
C GLY A 22 -0.27 29.04 39.10
N MET A 23 0.11 29.50 37.90
CA MET A 23 -0.66 30.50 37.15
C MET A 23 -2.03 29.96 36.71
N ALA A 24 -2.11 28.73 36.20
CA ALA A 24 -3.38 28.10 35.81
C ALA A 24 -4.35 28.02 36.99
N PHE A 25 -3.85 27.63 38.18
CA PHE A 25 -4.66 27.55 39.40
C PHE A 25 -5.10 28.93 39.90
N ALA A 26 -4.20 29.92 39.93
CA ALA A 26 -4.51 31.28 40.35
C ALA A 26 -5.54 31.96 39.43
N LYS A 27 -5.43 31.76 38.11
CA LYS A 27 -6.39 32.23 37.11
C LYS A 27 -7.74 31.50 37.24
N GLY A 28 -7.75 30.18 37.47
CA GLY A 28 -8.98 29.42 37.67
C GLY A 28 -9.77 29.87 38.90
N ILE A 29 -9.09 30.05 40.03
CA ILE A 29 -9.70 30.59 41.27
C ILE A 29 -10.19 32.02 41.04
N GLY A 30 -9.36 32.88 40.45
CA GLY A 30 -9.74 34.25 40.16
C GLY A 30 -10.95 34.33 39.21
N GLY A 31 -11.00 33.47 38.18
CA GLY A 31 -12.13 33.38 37.25
C GLY A 31 -13.44 33.01 37.95
N TYR A 32 -13.38 32.10 38.92
CA TYR A 32 -14.54 31.76 39.75
C TYR A 32 -14.91 32.89 40.73
N MET A 33 -13.94 33.46 41.46
CA MET A 33 -14.18 34.50 42.48
C MET A 33 -14.65 35.83 41.89
N PHE A 34 -14.16 36.19 40.70
CA PHE A 34 -14.51 37.44 40.02
C PHE A 34 -15.55 37.23 38.90
N ASN A 35 -16.16 36.03 38.83
CA ASN A 35 -17.16 35.64 37.85
C ASN A 35 -16.74 35.95 36.39
N SER A 36 -15.46 35.74 36.08
CA SER A 36 -14.83 36.12 34.81
C SER A 36 -14.59 34.89 33.94
N GLN A 37 -15.45 34.70 32.93
CA GLN A 37 -15.31 33.63 31.93
C GLN A 37 -14.01 33.75 31.12
N ALA A 38 -13.55 34.98 30.85
CA ALA A 38 -12.28 35.23 30.18
C ALA A 38 -11.08 34.68 30.96
N MET A 39 -11.12 34.78 32.30
CA MET A 39 -10.03 34.30 33.15
C MET A 39 -10.06 32.79 33.36
N ILE A 40 -11.25 32.17 33.29
CA ILE A 40 -11.40 30.70 33.25
C ILE A 40 -10.84 30.14 31.93
N ALA A 41 -11.10 30.80 30.80
CA ALA A 41 -10.55 30.40 29.51
C ALA A 41 -9.01 30.50 29.49
N ASP A 42 -8.43 31.57 30.06
CA ASP A 42 -6.99 31.76 30.20
C ASP A 42 -6.33 30.75 31.17
N ALA A 43 -7.08 30.27 32.18
CA ALA A 43 -6.64 29.15 33.02
C ALA A 43 -6.52 27.82 32.25
N TRP A 44 -7.45 27.57 31.31
CA TRP A 44 -7.40 26.41 30.42
C TRP A 44 -6.23 26.51 29.45
N HIS A 45 -5.95 27.69 28.93
CA HIS A 45 -4.79 27.94 28.07
C HIS A 45 -3.46 27.67 28.80
N SER A 46 -3.36 28.15 30.04
CA SER A 46 -2.20 27.88 30.92
C SER A 46 -2.04 26.39 31.26
N MET A 47 -3.07 25.57 31.09
CA MET A 47 -3.01 24.10 31.23
C MET A 47 -2.43 23.43 29.97
N THR A 48 -2.70 23.97 28.78
CA THR A 48 -2.09 23.52 27.53
C THR A 48 -0.58 23.79 27.51
N ASP A 49 -0.13 24.90 28.11
CA ASP A 49 1.30 25.21 28.28
C ASP A 49 2.07 24.11 29.04
N LEU A 50 1.40 23.45 30.00
CA LEU A 50 2.01 22.36 30.77
C LEU A 50 2.37 21.16 29.87
N ALA A 51 1.63 20.94 28.78
CA ALA A 51 1.94 19.86 27.85
C ALA A 51 3.27 20.09 27.12
N SER A 52 3.56 21.34 26.72
CA SER A 52 4.85 21.73 26.12
C SER A 52 6.01 21.57 27.12
N ASP A 53 5.81 21.95 28.38
CA ASP A 53 6.83 21.81 29.43
C ASP A 53 7.12 20.33 29.74
N VAL A 54 6.11 19.46 29.74
CA VAL A 54 6.27 18.01 29.93
C VAL A 54 7.03 17.39 28.76
N LEU A 55 6.69 17.76 27.52
CA LEU A 55 7.38 17.29 26.31
C LEU A 55 8.85 17.72 26.31
N THR A 56 9.12 18.98 26.66
CA THR A 56 10.47 19.54 26.82
C THR A 56 11.25 18.76 27.87
N LEU A 57 10.65 18.50 29.04
CA LEU A 57 11.30 17.77 30.12
C LEU A 57 11.62 16.32 29.74
N ALA A 58 10.71 15.64 29.03
CA ALA A 58 10.87 14.26 28.59
C ALA A 58 12.01 14.12 27.58
N THR A 59 12.04 14.99 26.56
CA THR A 59 13.01 14.93 25.46
C THR A 59 14.42 15.31 25.90
N VAL A 60 14.58 16.36 26.72
CA VAL A 60 15.86 16.72 27.34
C VAL A 60 16.36 15.60 28.27
N SER A 61 15.46 14.91 28.99
CA SER A 61 15.87 13.80 29.86
C SER A 61 16.34 12.56 29.08
N TRP A 62 15.80 12.32 27.89
CA TRP A 62 16.18 11.18 27.04
C TRP A 62 17.41 11.47 26.18
N SER A 63 17.59 12.70 25.70
CA SER A 63 18.75 13.06 24.86
C SER A 63 20.09 12.94 25.58
N LEU A 64 20.07 13.02 26.91
CA LEU A 64 21.26 12.90 27.77
C LEU A 64 21.75 11.44 27.98
N ARG A 65 21.10 10.43 27.38
CA ARG A 65 21.50 9.02 27.51
C ARG A 65 22.74 8.69 26.64
N PRO A 66 23.65 7.82 27.11
CA PRO A 66 24.83 7.42 26.34
C PRO A 66 24.47 6.55 25.12
N PRO A 67 25.36 6.43 24.11
CA PRO A 67 25.20 5.52 22.97
C PRO A 67 25.03 4.05 23.35
N THR A 68 24.38 3.28 22.47
CA THR A 68 24.14 1.82 22.62
C THR A 68 24.31 1.15 21.26
N ASP A 69 24.36 -0.18 21.17
CA ASP A 69 24.53 -0.90 19.89
C ASP A 69 23.39 -0.61 18.89
N ARG A 70 22.17 -0.34 19.38
CA ARG A 70 21.03 0.11 18.56
C ARG A 70 21.09 1.59 18.19
N TYR A 71 21.79 2.40 18.96
CA TYR A 71 21.95 3.85 18.77
C TYR A 71 23.43 4.24 18.91
N PRO A 72 24.28 3.85 17.93
CA PRO A 72 25.74 3.95 18.04
C PRO A 72 26.25 5.40 18.02
N THR A 73 25.40 6.36 17.63
CA THR A 73 25.69 7.80 17.65
C THR A 73 25.12 8.53 18.88
N GLY A 74 24.40 7.81 19.76
CA GLY A 74 23.75 8.39 20.95
C GLY A 74 22.31 8.84 20.74
N PHE A 75 21.68 9.31 21.81
CA PHE A 75 20.26 9.73 21.81
C PHE A 75 20.05 11.23 21.53
N GLY A 76 21.09 11.95 21.11
CA GLY A 76 21.06 13.41 20.93
C GLY A 76 19.93 13.91 20.03
N LYS A 77 19.63 13.19 18.94
CA LYS A 77 18.56 13.53 17.98
C LYS A 77 17.14 13.53 18.59
N ILE A 78 16.92 12.91 19.76
CA ILE A 78 15.62 12.99 20.48
C ILE A 78 15.31 14.43 20.91
N GLU A 79 16.33 15.23 21.18
CA GLU A 79 16.15 16.65 21.49
C GLU A 79 15.65 17.42 20.26
N SER A 80 16.25 17.18 19.09
CA SER A 80 15.82 17.79 17.82
C SER A 80 14.34 17.45 17.51
N LEU A 81 13.90 16.22 17.80
CA LEU A 81 12.48 15.81 17.73
C LEU A 81 11.59 16.53 18.75
N GLY A 82 12.05 16.70 20.00
CA GLY A 82 11.34 17.50 21.00
C GLY A 82 11.19 18.97 20.59
N SER A 83 12.21 19.53 19.94
CA SER A 83 12.22 20.92 19.49
C SER A 83 11.20 21.10 18.38
N LEU A 84 11.12 20.12 17.46
CA LEU A 84 10.13 20.07 16.41
C LEU A 84 8.69 19.97 16.98
N GLY A 85 8.49 19.17 18.02
CA GLY A 85 7.20 19.05 18.69
C GLY A 85 6.72 20.35 19.32
N VAL A 86 7.57 21.00 20.13
CA VAL A 86 7.24 22.28 20.78
C VAL A 86 7.03 23.40 19.76
N SER A 87 7.88 23.50 18.73
CA SER A 87 7.73 24.52 17.68
C SER A 87 6.53 24.27 16.78
N GLY A 88 6.17 23.00 16.55
CA GLY A 88 4.97 22.60 15.81
C GLY A 88 3.68 22.97 16.53
N MET A 89 3.61 22.77 17.85
CA MET A 89 2.46 23.21 18.67
C MET A 89 2.26 24.73 18.59
N LEU A 90 3.36 25.51 18.70
CA LEU A 90 3.36 26.96 18.52
C LEU A 90 2.86 27.39 17.13
N LEU A 91 3.37 26.74 16.08
CA LEU A 91 2.99 27.04 14.70
C LEU A 91 1.51 26.75 14.42
N GLY A 92 1.02 25.60 14.89
CA GLY A 92 -0.39 25.23 14.76
C GLY A 92 -1.32 26.21 15.49
N GLY A 93 -0.97 26.57 16.73
CA GLY A 93 -1.72 27.58 17.50
C GLY A 93 -1.73 28.95 16.81
N GLY A 94 -0.58 29.40 16.29
CA GLY A 94 -0.47 30.65 15.55
C GLY A 94 -1.31 30.69 14.27
N LEU A 95 -1.31 29.61 13.47
CA LEU A 95 -2.13 29.50 12.26
C LEU A 95 -3.64 29.51 12.58
N PHE A 96 -4.05 28.78 13.63
CA PHE A 96 -5.44 28.77 14.08
C PHE A 96 -5.93 30.16 14.54
N MET A 97 -5.10 30.87 15.32
CA MET A 97 -5.39 32.25 15.73
C MET A 97 -5.52 33.19 14.52
N CYS A 98 -4.62 33.06 13.53
CA CYS A 98 -4.64 33.84 12.31
C CYS A 98 -5.95 33.64 11.51
N LEU A 99 -6.34 32.38 11.30
CA LEU A 99 -7.61 32.02 10.65
C LEU A 99 -8.81 32.62 11.38
N SER A 100 -8.87 32.46 12.71
CA SER A 100 -9.96 32.99 13.53
C SER A 100 -10.07 34.52 13.49
N SER A 101 -8.93 35.23 13.50
CA SER A 101 -8.89 36.69 13.36
C SER A 101 -9.30 37.15 11.96
N CYS A 102 -8.91 36.42 10.90
CA CYS A 102 -9.33 36.68 9.53
C CYS A 102 -10.84 36.48 9.32
N GLU A 103 -11.42 35.42 9.89
CA GLU A 103 -12.87 35.17 9.85
C GLU A 103 -13.65 36.28 10.54
N SER A 104 -13.16 36.73 11.71
CA SER A 104 -13.77 37.83 12.47
C SER A 104 -13.71 39.16 11.71
N LEU A 105 -12.58 39.46 11.05
CA LEU A 105 -12.43 40.62 10.17
C LEU A 105 -13.31 40.54 8.93
N TYR A 106 -13.40 39.37 8.30
CA TYR A 106 -14.23 39.15 7.13
C TYR A 106 -15.73 39.36 7.46
N ALA A 107 -16.19 38.80 8.57
CA ALA A 107 -17.56 38.97 9.03
C ALA A 107 -17.91 40.44 9.33
N GLN A 108 -16.99 41.20 9.94
CA GLN A 108 -17.21 42.61 10.25
C GLN A 108 -17.17 43.53 9.00
N LEU A 109 -16.40 43.16 7.98
CA LEU A 109 -16.18 44.00 6.80
C LEU A 109 -17.13 43.70 5.63
N PHE A 110 -17.68 42.47 5.52
CA PHE A 110 -18.36 42.01 4.30
C PHE A 110 -19.77 41.41 4.50
N LEU A 111 -20.25 41.19 5.73
CA LEU A 111 -21.59 40.65 5.99
C LEU A 111 -22.55 41.73 6.55
N ASP A 112 -23.83 41.61 6.20
CA ASP A 112 -24.91 42.48 6.71
C ASP A 112 -24.97 42.40 8.27
N PRO A 113 -25.30 43.47 9.02
CA PRO A 113 -25.14 43.51 10.48
C PRO A 113 -25.87 42.39 11.25
N SER A 114 -26.96 41.86 10.69
CA SER A 114 -27.72 40.73 11.25
C SER A 114 -27.03 39.37 11.01
N ALA A 115 -26.44 39.16 9.83
CA ALA A 115 -25.69 37.96 9.48
C ALA A 115 -24.33 37.90 10.20
N ALA A 116 -23.70 39.06 10.38
CA ALA A 116 -22.49 39.20 11.18
C ALA A 116 -22.74 38.89 12.67
N ALA A 117 -23.92 39.25 13.21
CA ALA A 117 -24.30 38.94 14.60
C ALA A 117 -24.56 37.44 14.84
N GLU A 118 -25.20 36.73 13.89
CA GLU A 118 -25.38 35.27 13.97
C GLU A 118 -24.05 34.51 13.86
N MET A 119 -23.16 34.89 12.93
CA MET A 119 -21.83 34.28 12.83
C MET A 119 -20.93 34.60 14.03
N ALA A 120 -21.02 35.81 14.59
CA ALA A 120 -20.35 36.16 15.84
C ALA A 120 -20.86 35.33 17.04
N HIS A 121 -22.09 34.84 17.02
CA HIS A 121 -22.61 33.93 18.05
C HIS A 121 -22.20 32.46 17.86
N HIS A 122 -21.85 32.05 16.63
CA HIS A 122 -21.53 30.66 16.29
C HIS A 122 -20.03 30.35 16.15
N GLY A 123 -19.15 31.36 16.07
CA GLY A 123 -17.70 31.19 15.86
C GLY A 123 -16.82 31.09 17.12
N HIS A 124 -17.39 31.00 18.33
CA HIS A 124 -16.62 31.13 19.57
C HIS A 124 -16.48 29.83 20.36
N SER A 125 -15.68 28.91 19.82
CA SER A 125 -14.95 27.93 20.63
C SER A 125 -13.46 28.11 20.36
N HIS A 126 -12.71 28.48 21.40
CA HIS A 126 -11.29 28.87 21.45
C HIS A 126 -11.07 30.40 21.44
N GLY A 127 -10.85 30.96 22.65
CA GLY A 127 -10.80 32.39 22.98
C GLY A 127 -9.76 33.20 22.20
N HIS A 128 -9.96 34.48 21.90
CA HIS A 128 -10.43 35.56 22.78
C HIS A 128 -11.53 36.38 22.07
N SER A 129 -12.72 36.52 22.66
CA SER A 129 -13.66 37.57 22.24
C SER A 129 -14.29 38.27 23.45
N HIS A 130 -14.30 39.60 23.36
CA HIS A 130 -14.92 40.50 24.31
C HIS A 130 -16.45 40.42 24.19
N GLY A 131 -17.08 39.69 25.11
CA GLY A 131 -18.54 39.66 25.20
C GLY A 131 -19.10 41.03 25.61
N HIS A 132 -19.82 41.67 24.68
CA HIS A 132 -20.74 42.77 24.97
C HIS A 132 -21.94 42.25 25.78
N SER A 133 -21.72 41.96 27.05
CA SER A 133 -22.77 41.98 28.06
C SER A 133 -22.46 43.15 29.00
N HIS A 134 -23.44 44.01 29.24
CA HIS A 134 -23.36 45.19 30.10
C HIS A 134 -22.92 44.88 31.55
N VAL A 135 -21.64 44.55 31.76
CA VAL A 135 -20.92 44.65 33.04
C VAL A 135 -19.43 44.84 32.70
N ALA A 136 -18.86 46.01 32.99
CA ALA A 136 -17.45 46.28 32.73
C ALA A 136 -16.54 45.25 33.47
N PRO A 137 -15.43 44.80 32.86
CA PRO A 137 -14.51 43.88 33.52
C PRO A 137 -13.96 44.49 34.82
N SER A 138 -13.88 43.71 35.89
CA SER A 138 -13.32 44.20 37.16
C SER A 138 -11.86 44.63 36.97
N LEU A 139 -11.48 45.81 37.49
CA LEU A 139 -10.10 46.32 37.46
C LEU A 139 -9.10 45.33 38.12
N ASN A 140 -9.60 44.47 39.01
CA ASN A 140 -8.80 43.46 39.72
C ASN A 140 -8.32 42.32 38.82
N ALA A 141 -9.05 41.99 37.75
CA ALA A 141 -8.62 40.98 36.77
C ALA A 141 -7.43 41.46 35.91
N ALA A 142 -7.30 42.77 35.69
CA ALA A 142 -6.17 43.36 34.97
C ALA A 142 -4.84 43.21 35.74
N TRP A 143 -4.86 43.28 37.09
CA TRP A 143 -3.67 43.07 37.92
C TRP A 143 -3.15 41.63 37.87
N LEU A 144 -4.05 40.63 37.80
CA LEU A 144 -3.68 39.23 37.63
C LEU A 144 -3.10 38.93 36.24
N ALA A 145 -3.67 39.54 35.19
CA ALA A 145 -3.14 39.46 33.84
C ALA A 145 -1.73 40.12 33.74
N ALA A 146 -1.55 41.30 34.34
CA ALA A 146 -0.25 41.97 34.40
C ALA A 146 0.80 41.14 35.16
N GLY A 147 0.42 40.49 36.26
CA GLY A 147 1.30 39.57 37.00
C GLY A 147 1.75 38.38 36.15
N THR A 148 0.85 37.82 35.34
CA THR A 148 1.16 36.70 34.41
C THR A 148 2.19 37.12 33.36
N VAL A 149 2.03 38.31 32.77
CA VAL A 149 2.99 38.86 31.78
C VAL A 149 4.39 38.97 32.39
N VAL A 150 4.51 39.52 33.60
CA VAL A 150 5.81 39.67 34.29
C VAL A 150 6.48 38.32 34.52
N VAL A 151 5.72 37.31 34.98
CA VAL A 151 6.25 35.96 35.24
C VAL A 151 6.70 35.28 33.95
N LYS A 152 5.89 35.32 32.88
CA LYS A 152 6.23 34.73 31.58
C LYS A 152 7.45 35.41 30.95
N GLU A 153 7.56 36.72 31.08
CA GLU A 153 8.71 37.48 30.61
C GLU A 153 10.01 37.13 31.34
N TRP A 154 9.92 36.94 32.66
CA TRP A 154 11.05 36.46 33.46
C TRP A 154 11.45 35.03 33.06
N LEU A 155 10.47 34.13 32.87
CA LEU A 155 10.70 32.75 32.42
C LEU A 155 11.37 32.70 31.04
N TYR A 156 11.00 33.59 30.12
CA TYR A 156 11.68 33.72 28.84
C TYR A 156 13.18 34.01 29.01
N HIS A 157 13.53 35.04 29.77
CA HIS A 157 14.93 35.43 29.97
C HIS A 157 15.73 34.34 30.70
N ALA A 158 15.14 33.73 31.73
CA ALA A 158 15.79 32.67 32.50
C ALA A 158 16.01 31.40 31.65
N THR A 159 15.00 30.99 30.87
CA THR A 159 15.06 29.80 30.01
C THR A 159 15.99 30.02 28.81
N MET A 160 15.94 31.20 28.18
CA MET A 160 16.80 31.56 27.06
C MET A 160 18.29 31.61 27.45
N LYS A 161 18.60 32.07 28.68
CA LYS A 161 19.97 32.04 29.20
C LYS A 161 20.49 30.61 29.27
N VAL A 162 19.73 29.69 29.87
CA VAL A 162 20.12 28.27 29.97
C VAL A 162 20.17 27.60 28.60
N ALA A 163 19.23 27.91 27.70
CA ALA A 163 19.20 27.38 26.34
C ALA A 163 20.48 27.72 25.56
N ARG A 164 20.94 28.97 25.63
CA ARG A 164 22.19 29.42 25.00
C ARG A 164 23.41 28.78 25.63
N GLU A 165 23.47 28.73 26.96
CA GLU A 165 24.58 28.07 27.66
C GLU A 165 24.67 26.57 27.32
N ARG A 166 23.54 25.89 27.14
CA ARG A 166 23.49 24.46 26.84
C ARG A 166 23.43 24.13 25.36
N LYS A 167 23.36 25.12 24.46
CA LYS A 167 23.10 24.95 23.03
C LYS A 167 21.88 24.06 22.74
N SER A 168 20.87 24.14 23.60
CA SER A 168 19.66 23.31 23.52
C SER A 168 18.60 23.99 22.65
N SER A 169 18.25 23.35 21.54
CA SER A 169 17.19 23.80 20.62
C SER A 169 15.80 23.71 21.28
N VAL A 170 15.55 22.63 22.02
CA VAL A 170 14.29 22.43 22.78
C VAL A 170 14.06 23.53 23.81
N LEU A 171 15.08 23.84 24.63
CA LEU A 171 14.94 24.90 25.64
C LEU A 171 14.79 26.29 25.00
N ALA A 172 15.44 26.53 23.85
CA ALA A 172 15.27 27.77 23.11
C ALA A 172 13.83 27.91 22.57
N SER A 173 13.26 26.81 22.06
CA SER A 173 11.87 26.76 21.60
C SER A 173 10.89 27.01 22.74
N ASN A 174 11.08 26.37 23.91
CA ASN A 174 10.23 26.60 25.08
C ASN A 174 10.34 28.02 25.64
N ALA A 175 11.53 28.63 25.61
CA ALA A 175 11.70 30.03 25.99
C ALA A 175 10.90 30.97 25.07
N VAL A 176 10.96 30.74 23.76
CA VAL A 176 10.21 31.52 22.76
C VAL A 176 8.70 31.36 22.98
N HIS A 177 8.23 30.18 23.38
CA HIS A 177 6.84 29.97 23.80
C HIS A 177 6.44 30.91 24.93
N HIS A 178 7.23 30.99 26.01
CA HIS A 178 6.96 31.90 27.12
C HIS A 178 6.92 33.38 26.69
N ARG A 179 7.75 33.77 25.71
CA ARG A 179 7.77 35.14 25.18
C ARG A 179 6.52 35.46 24.37
N VAL A 180 6.02 34.49 23.60
CA VAL A 180 4.76 34.62 22.86
C VAL A 180 3.60 34.83 23.83
N ASP A 181 3.52 34.04 24.91
CA ASP A 181 2.48 34.17 25.95
C ASP A 181 2.52 35.53 26.67
N SER A 182 3.73 36.07 26.87
CA SER A 182 3.92 37.41 27.44
C SER A 182 3.38 38.50 26.49
N LEU A 183 3.65 38.39 25.19
CA LEU A 183 3.20 39.36 24.19
C LEU A 183 1.67 39.32 23.97
N THR A 184 1.08 38.12 23.91
CA THR A 184 -0.39 37.95 23.85
C THR A 184 -1.05 38.55 25.11
N GLY A 185 -0.45 38.35 26.29
CA GLY A 185 -0.89 38.93 27.55
C GLY A 185 -0.82 40.47 27.60
N ILE A 186 0.23 41.07 27.03
CA ILE A 186 0.37 42.55 26.94
C ILE A 186 -0.73 43.15 26.07
N VAL A 187 -1.01 42.54 24.91
CA VAL A 187 -2.09 42.99 24.02
C VAL A 187 -3.44 42.86 24.73
N THR A 188 -3.69 41.73 25.38
CA THR A 188 -4.91 41.52 26.17
C THR A 188 -5.08 42.59 27.26
N LEU A 189 -3.99 42.93 27.97
CA LEU A 189 -4.01 44.00 28.98
C LEU A 189 -4.30 45.38 28.37
N ALA A 190 -3.72 45.68 27.20
CA ALA A 190 -3.96 46.93 26.48
C ALA A 190 -5.41 47.03 25.99
N VAL A 191 -6.03 45.93 25.55
CA VAL A 191 -7.44 45.90 25.14
C VAL A 191 -8.38 46.04 26.34
N ILE A 192 -8.11 45.37 27.48
CA ILE A 192 -8.89 45.51 28.72
C ILE A 192 -8.85 46.96 29.25
N LEU A 193 -7.69 47.62 29.17
CA LEU A 193 -7.56 49.03 29.54
C LEU A 193 -8.24 49.95 28.52
N GLY A 194 -8.06 49.70 27.21
CA GLY A 194 -8.63 50.49 26.12
C GLY A 194 -10.17 50.44 26.05
N ALA A 195 -10.77 49.28 26.28
CA ALA A 195 -12.23 49.10 26.30
C ALA A 195 -12.94 49.90 27.40
N ASN A 196 -12.22 50.32 28.46
CA ASN A 196 -12.75 51.20 29.50
C ASN A 196 -12.71 52.69 29.12
N PHE A 197 -11.94 53.09 28.10
CA PHE A 197 -11.76 54.50 27.70
C PHE A 197 -12.27 54.84 26.28
N LEU A 198 -12.42 53.85 25.38
CA LEU A 198 -12.86 54.06 24.00
C LEU A 198 -14.00 53.10 23.63
N LYS A 199 -15.24 53.61 23.53
CA LYS A 199 -16.44 52.81 23.27
C LYS A 199 -16.66 52.40 21.80
N GLU A 200 -15.89 52.92 20.84
CA GLU A 200 -16.11 52.70 19.39
C GLU A 200 -14.97 51.94 18.68
N ALA A 201 -14.09 51.25 19.41
CA ALA A 201 -12.90 50.62 18.83
C ALA A 201 -12.95 49.07 18.76
N ALA A 202 -14.11 48.48 18.49
CA ALA A 202 -14.32 47.02 18.45
C ALA A 202 -13.50 46.30 17.36
N TRP A 203 -13.05 47.01 16.32
CA TRP A 203 -12.22 46.48 15.24
C TRP A 203 -10.75 46.28 15.62
N LEU A 204 -10.29 46.87 16.74
CA LEU A 204 -8.89 46.74 17.18
C LEU A 204 -8.56 45.31 17.66
N ASP A 205 -9.56 44.56 18.11
CA ASP A 205 -9.40 43.22 18.68
C ASP A 205 -8.96 42.17 17.63
N PRO A 206 -9.68 41.97 16.50
CA PRO A 206 -9.23 41.01 15.49
C PRO A 206 -7.99 41.48 14.71
N VAL A 207 -7.73 42.79 14.61
CA VAL A 207 -6.48 43.31 14.03
C VAL A 207 -5.28 43.04 14.94
N GLY A 208 -5.44 43.24 16.26
CA GLY A 208 -4.43 42.88 17.26
C GLY A 208 -4.16 41.38 17.30
N GLY A 209 -5.21 40.56 17.26
CA GLY A 209 -5.12 39.10 17.18
C GLY A 209 -4.37 38.63 15.94
N LEU A 210 -4.66 39.23 14.77
CA LEU A 210 -3.97 38.93 13.52
C LEU A 210 -2.47 39.29 13.59
N PHE A 211 -2.13 40.49 14.08
CA PHE A 211 -0.73 40.90 14.22
C PHE A 211 0.07 39.95 15.11
N ILE A 212 -0.50 39.56 16.26
CA ILE A 212 0.16 38.63 17.17
C ILE A 212 0.31 37.24 16.55
N SER A 213 -0.73 36.72 15.89
CA SER A 213 -0.66 35.42 15.22
C SER A 213 0.48 35.33 14.20
N LEU A 214 0.76 36.41 13.45
CA LEU A 214 1.87 36.47 12.49
C LEU A 214 3.24 36.41 13.18
N LEU A 215 3.40 37.04 14.35
CA LEU A 215 4.63 36.95 15.14
C LEU A 215 4.85 35.52 15.67
N VAL A 216 3.78 34.85 16.11
CA VAL A 216 3.81 33.45 16.57
C VAL A 216 4.19 32.52 15.42
N ILE A 217 3.56 32.67 14.26
CA ILE A 217 3.85 31.87 13.06
C ILE A 217 5.32 32.03 12.65
N ARG A 218 5.84 33.26 12.59
CA ARG A 218 7.25 33.52 12.24
C ARG A 218 8.21 32.83 13.21
N ALA A 219 7.93 32.90 14.51
CA ALA A 219 8.75 32.26 15.53
C ALA A 219 8.67 30.72 15.47
N GLY A 220 7.46 30.17 15.27
CA GLY A 220 7.21 28.74 15.12
C GLY A 220 7.89 28.14 13.87
N LEU A 221 7.80 28.82 12.72
CA LEU A 221 8.43 28.39 11.46
C LEU A 221 9.96 28.38 11.58
N GLY A 222 10.57 29.43 12.12
CA GLY A 222 12.02 29.52 12.24
C GLY A 222 12.62 28.40 13.11
N ASN A 223 11.96 28.09 14.23
CA ASN A 223 12.37 27.00 15.12
C ASN A 223 12.13 25.62 14.48
N THR A 224 11.02 25.45 13.76
CA THR A 224 10.68 24.21 13.04
C THR A 224 11.72 23.91 11.96
N LEU A 225 12.07 24.89 11.12
CA LEU A 225 13.10 24.73 10.09
C LEU A 225 14.47 24.42 10.71
N SER A 226 14.82 25.06 11.82
CA SER A 226 16.08 24.78 12.52
C SER A 226 16.14 23.35 13.05
N ALA A 227 15.03 22.82 13.59
CA ALA A 227 14.95 21.43 14.04
C ALA A 227 15.00 20.42 12.87
N LEU A 228 14.36 20.73 11.75
CA LEU A 228 14.39 19.91 10.53
C LEU A 228 15.79 19.87 9.90
N TYR A 229 16.51 21.00 9.84
CA TYR A 229 17.90 21.02 9.37
C TYR A 229 18.84 20.22 10.28
N GLU A 230 18.61 20.24 11.60
CA GLU A 230 19.37 19.42 12.54
C GLU A 230 19.10 17.91 12.35
N LEU A 231 17.87 17.54 11.96
CA LEU A 231 17.52 16.14 11.62
C LEU A 231 18.08 15.70 10.26
N ALA A 232 18.15 16.61 9.29
CA ALA A 232 18.70 16.40 7.95
C ALA A 232 20.24 16.38 7.91
N ASP A 233 20.89 16.25 9.06
CA ASP A 233 22.34 16.14 9.20
C ASP A 233 23.08 17.32 8.55
N ARG A 234 22.50 18.53 8.64
CA ARG A 234 23.17 19.77 8.24
C ARG A 234 24.51 19.86 8.97
N SER A 235 25.56 20.13 8.19
CA SER A 235 26.93 20.27 8.69
C SER A 235 27.00 21.24 9.86
N ILE A 236 27.94 20.99 10.79
CA ILE A 236 28.27 21.90 11.89
C ILE A 236 28.65 23.31 11.38
N ASP A 237 28.33 24.32 12.19
CA ASP A 237 28.58 25.74 11.89
C ASP A 237 30.09 26.05 11.76
N ASP A 238 30.43 27.07 10.96
CA ASP A 238 31.82 27.45 10.67
C ASP A 238 32.60 27.87 11.94
N GLU A 239 31.92 28.40 12.95
CA GLU A 239 32.53 28.71 14.26
C GLU A 239 33.00 27.43 14.99
N VAL A 240 32.21 26.34 14.89
CA VAL A 240 32.58 25.05 15.47
C VAL A 240 33.67 24.40 14.63
N LYS A 241 33.56 24.43 13.29
CA LYS A 241 34.61 23.93 12.38
C LYS A 241 35.95 24.61 12.64
N SER A 242 35.98 25.93 12.76
CA SER A 242 37.20 26.70 13.03
C SER A 242 37.78 26.38 14.41
N SER A 243 36.93 26.20 15.43
CA SER A 243 37.36 25.77 16.77
C SER A 243 37.96 24.36 16.78
N VAL A 244 37.33 23.41 16.08
CA VAL A 244 37.82 22.04 15.91
C VAL A 244 39.15 22.06 15.16
N ARG A 245 39.24 22.74 14.01
CA ARG A 245 40.45 22.89 13.20
C ARG A 245 41.60 23.45 14.03
N LYS A 246 41.36 24.52 14.80
CA LYS A 246 42.37 25.14 15.68
C LYS A 246 42.90 24.19 16.76
N GLN A 247 42.02 23.39 17.39
CA GLN A 247 42.47 22.44 18.42
C GLN A 247 43.14 21.21 17.83
N ALA A 248 42.62 20.68 16.72
CA ALA A 248 43.24 19.57 15.99
C ALA A 248 44.66 19.94 15.54
N GLN A 249 44.84 21.09 14.88
CA GLN A 249 46.16 21.59 14.46
C GLN A 249 47.14 21.74 15.63
N LYS A 250 46.68 22.28 16.77
CA LYS A 250 47.52 22.35 17.98
C LYS A 250 47.92 20.98 18.51
N SER A 251 47.05 19.97 18.40
CA SER A 251 47.38 18.60 18.80
C SER A 251 48.44 17.99 17.89
N LEU A 252 48.34 18.23 16.58
CA LEU A 252 49.26 17.69 15.59
C LEU A 252 50.69 18.20 15.80
N VAL A 253 50.83 19.50 16.13
CA VAL A 253 52.14 20.11 16.46
C VAL A 253 52.78 19.52 17.72
N GLU A 254 52.00 19.01 18.67
CA GLU A 254 52.50 18.45 19.93
C GLU A 254 52.90 16.97 19.82
N VAL A 255 52.36 16.23 18.84
CA VAL A 255 52.51 14.76 18.73
C VAL A 255 53.46 14.37 17.60
N SER A 256 53.42 15.08 16.47
CA SER A 256 54.41 14.89 15.40
C SER A 256 55.61 15.79 15.68
N GLU A 257 56.83 15.24 15.71
CA GLU A 257 58.04 16.06 15.51
C GLU A 257 57.84 16.79 14.18
N GLY A 258 57.55 18.09 14.27
CA GLY A 258 56.67 18.77 13.33
C GLY A 258 56.94 18.46 11.85
N HIS A 259 55.84 18.41 11.10
CA HIS A 259 55.68 18.52 9.64
C HIS A 259 55.15 17.27 8.91
N ASP A 260 54.98 16.11 9.55
CA ASP A 260 54.54 14.92 8.82
C ASP A 260 53.02 14.75 8.66
N VAL A 261 52.20 15.33 9.55
CA VAL A 261 50.73 15.22 9.49
C VAL A 261 50.05 16.53 9.11
N GLU A 262 49.10 16.49 8.17
CA GLU A 262 48.31 17.64 7.72
C GLU A 262 46.81 17.40 7.92
N LEU A 263 46.07 18.39 8.41
CA LEU A 263 44.60 18.32 8.51
C LEU A 263 43.96 18.85 7.21
N ARG A 264 43.39 17.96 6.41
CA ARG A 264 42.76 18.29 5.11
C ARG A 264 41.35 18.82 5.26
N ASP A 265 40.49 18.11 5.99
CA ASP A 265 39.09 18.50 6.16
C ASP A 265 38.57 18.33 7.59
N VAL A 266 37.55 19.14 7.91
CA VAL A 266 36.78 19.07 9.14
C VAL A 266 35.31 19.12 8.78
N SER A 267 34.65 17.99 8.93
CA SER A 267 33.22 17.83 8.74
C SER A 267 32.57 17.31 10.02
N GLY A 268 31.24 17.24 10.03
CA GLY A 268 30.52 16.77 11.19
C GLY A 268 29.10 17.29 11.24
N VAL A 269 28.31 16.70 12.14
CA VAL A 269 26.88 16.97 12.30
C VAL A 269 26.54 17.28 13.74
N LYS A 270 25.46 18.04 13.93
CA LYS A 270 24.90 18.32 15.24
C LYS A 270 23.87 17.25 15.62
N SER A 271 23.89 16.81 16.87
CA SER A 271 22.96 15.83 17.43
C SER A 271 22.52 16.29 18.83
N GLY A 272 21.43 17.07 18.89
CA GLY A 272 20.98 17.72 20.13
C GLY A 272 22.06 18.66 20.67
N GLN A 273 22.48 18.47 21.92
CA GLN A 273 23.57 19.25 22.54
C GLN A 273 24.97 18.83 22.09
N ASN A 274 25.09 17.76 21.30
CA ASN A 274 26.36 17.15 20.95
C ASN A 274 26.76 17.44 19.49
N TYR A 275 28.06 17.47 19.24
CA TYR A 275 28.65 17.49 17.90
C TYR A 275 29.39 16.18 17.65
N LEU A 276 29.13 15.59 16.49
CA LEU A 276 29.81 14.40 15.97
C LEU A 276 30.69 14.85 14.82
N VAL A 277 32.01 14.74 14.99
CA VAL A 277 33.00 15.37 14.12
C VAL A 277 33.80 14.30 13.38
N ASP A 278 34.01 14.52 12.09
CA ASP A 278 34.88 13.72 11.24
C ASP A 278 36.06 14.60 10.77
N LEU A 279 37.26 14.06 10.87
CA LEU A 279 38.51 14.73 10.51
C LEU A 279 39.21 13.95 9.42
N GLU A 280 39.73 14.62 8.40
CA GLU A 280 40.60 14.01 7.40
C GLU A 280 42.04 14.43 7.66
N LEU A 281 42.90 13.46 7.98
CA LEU A 281 44.31 13.65 8.31
C LEU A 281 45.18 12.99 7.23
N ALA A 282 46.05 13.78 6.61
CA ALA A 282 47.05 13.28 5.69
C ALA A 282 48.34 12.92 6.44
N VAL A 283 48.82 11.69 6.25
CA VAL A 283 50.00 11.11 6.93
C VAL A 283 50.94 10.46 5.90
N PRO A 284 52.25 10.30 6.18
CA PRO A 284 53.16 9.60 5.27
C PRO A 284 52.75 8.14 5.03
N GLY A 285 52.86 7.67 3.78
CA GLY A 285 52.49 6.29 3.43
C GLY A 285 53.33 5.19 4.09
N THR A 286 54.44 5.54 4.74
CA THR A 286 55.33 4.63 5.48
C THR A 286 54.92 4.40 6.94
N TRP A 287 53.91 5.12 7.43
CA TRP A 287 53.46 5.00 8.83
C TRP A 287 52.77 3.68 9.10
N THR A 288 53.02 3.13 10.29
CA THR A 288 52.31 1.95 10.79
C THR A 288 50.93 2.34 11.32
N VAL A 289 50.07 1.34 11.51
CA VAL A 289 48.76 1.53 12.15
C VAL A 289 48.92 2.07 13.58
N GLU A 290 50.02 1.76 14.27
CA GLU A 290 50.28 2.25 15.62
C GLU A 290 50.59 3.75 15.64
N ASP A 291 51.40 4.22 14.69
CA ASP A 291 51.75 5.65 14.54
C ASP A 291 50.49 6.49 14.26
N VAL A 292 49.62 5.98 13.39
CA VAL A 292 48.34 6.60 13.06
C VAL A 292 47.39 6.62 14.27
N ARG A 293 47.39 5.55 15.08
CA ARG A 293 46.56 5.42 16.29
C ARG A 293 46.98 6.39 17.39
N GLU A 294 48.27 6.67 17.55
CA GLU A 294 48.77 7.67 18.51
C GLU A 294 48.24 9.06 18.17
N VAL A 295 48.34 9.46 16.90
CA VAL A 295 47.82 10.73 16.40
C VAL A 295 46.30 10.82 16.52
N GLU A 296 45.57 9.76 16.16
CA GLU A 296 44.12 9.71 16.34
C GLU A 296 43.73 9.97 17.81
N ASN A 297 44.39 9.28 18.74
CA ASN A 297 44.09 9.37 20.17
C ASN A 297 44.35 10.77 20.72
N ALA A 298 45.46 11.40 20.35
CA ALA A 298 45.81 12.73 20.80
C ALA A 298 44.83 13.79 20.27
N VAL A 299 44.54 13.76 18.96
CA VAL A 299 43.58 14.68 18.32
C VAL A 299 42.19 14.51 18.93
N ARG A 300 41.71 13.27 19.06
CA ARG A 300 40.42 12.95 19.69
C ARG A 300 40.33 13.48 21.11
N THR A 301 41.38 13.26 21.92
CA THR A 301 41.41 13.69 23.33
C THR A 301 41.43 15.21 23.47
N ARG A 302 42.23 15.90 22.66
CA ARG A 302 42.33 17.36 22.71
C ARG A 302 41.06 18.03 22.18
N VAL A 303 40.55 17.60 21.04
CA VAL A 303 39.32 18.17 20.45
C VAL A 303 38.13 17.90 21.38
N GLY A 304 37.96 16.67 21.88
CA GLY A 304 36.88 16.31 22.80
C GLY A 304 36.92 17.03 24.14
N SER A 305 38.10 17.42 24.65
CA SER A 305 38.24 18.11 25.94
C SER A 305 38.20 19.65 25.83
N LYS A 306 38.65 20.22 24.70
CA LYS A 306 38.77 21.68 24.52
C LYS A 306 37.65 22.29 23.68
N VAL A 307 36.97 21.52 22.82
CA VAL A 307 35.84 22.02 22.02
C VAL A 307 34.52 21.63 22.68
N ARG A 308 33.82 22.62 23.23
CA ARG A 308 32.57 22.41 23.96
C ARG A 308 31.49 21.78 23.06
N GLY A 309 30.95 20.66 23.52
CA GLY A 309 29.85 19.94 22.84
C GLY A 309 30.33 18.82 21.92
N VAL A 310 31.62 18.73 21.58
CA VAL A 310 32.11 17.59 20.79
C VAL A 310 32.10 16.33 21.65
N ARG A 311 31.35 15.31 21.21
CA ARG A 311 31.23 14.02 21.92
C ARG A 311 31.87 12.86 21.18
N ARG A 312 32.02 12.99 19.87
CA ARG A 312 32.67 11.98 19.03
C ARG A 312 33.56 12.70 18.02
N VAL A 313 34.78 12.17 17.88
CA VAL A 313 35.73 12.55 16.84
C VAL A 313 36.15 11.26 16.15
N ARG A 314 36.02 11.21 14.83
CA ARG A 314 36.54 10.13 13.98
C ARG A 314 37.62 10.73 13.08
N ALA A 315 38.73 10.02 12.89
CA ALA A 315 39.75 10.42 11.94
C ALA A 315 39.78 9.46 10.76
N ARG A 316 39.76 10.00 9.55
CA ARG A 316 40.07 9.31 8.30
C ARG A 316 41.51 9.66 7.94
N PHE A 317 42.30 8.67 7.56
CA PHE A 317 43.70 8.84 7.19
C PHE A 317 43.89 8.66 5.69
N THR A 318 44.61 9.58 5.07
CA THR A 318 44.95 9.55 3.64
C THR A 318 46.46 9.69 3.45
N PRO A 319 47.09 9.06 2.44
CA PRO A 319 48.50 9.29 2.17
C PRO A 319 48.75 10.75 1.78
N LYS A 320 49.79 11.34 2.36
CA LYS A 320 50.19 12.74 2.10
C LYS A 320 50.64 12.95 0.66
N GLU A 321 51.17 11.91 0.03
CA GLU A 321 51.62 11.88 -1.36
C GLU A 321 50.46 11.97 -2.36
N THR A 322 49.21 11.72 -1.92
CA THR A 322 48.02 11.82 -2.78
C THR A 322 47.54 13.27 -2.84
N THR A 323 47.76 13.95 -3.95
CA THR A 323 47.46 15.39 -4.12
C THR A 323 45.99 15.72 -4.40
N GLU A 324 45.20 14.78 -4.93
CA GLU A 324 43.76 14.96 -5.15
C GLU A 324 43.02 13.63 -4.96
N LEU A 325 42.27 13.50 -3.85
CA LEU A 325 41.20 12.51 -3.73
C LEU A 325 39.87 13.22 -4.02
N PRO A 326 38.94 12.59 -4.76
CA PRO A 326 37.59 13.12 -4.88
C PRO A 326 37.00 13.30 -3.48
N LYS A 327 36.43 14.48 -3.19
CA LYS A 327 35.58 14.61 -2.00
C LYS A 327 34.48 13.55 -2.11
N PHE A 328 34.30 12.74 -1.07
CA PHE A 328 33.33 11.65 -1.05
C PHE A 328 33.66 10.51 -2.05
N ASP A 329 34.94 10.14 -2.17
CA ASP A 329 35.40 8.94 -2.88
C ASP A 329 34.98 7.60 -2.24
N GLU A 330 34.32 7.65 -1.08
CA GLU A 330 33.70 6.49 -0.40
C GLU A 330 32.47 5.94 -1.14
N PHE A 331 32.09 6.57 -2.27
CA PHE A 331 30.91 6.25 -3.07
C PHE A 331 31.32 5.69 -4.45
N ILE A 332 30.73 4.56 -4.88
CA ILE A 332 31.10 3.80 -6.10
C ILE A 332 30.33 4.30 -7.36
N PRO A 333 30.99 4.57 -8.52
CA PRO A 333 30.32 5.03 -9.77
C PRO A 333 29.98 3.88 -10.77
N GLY A 334 28.91 4.01 -11.59
CA GLY A 334 28.42 2.92 -12.48
C GLY A 334 28.02 3.28 -13.94
N SER A 335 28.36 2.43 -14.94
CA SER A 335 27.71 2.34 -16.29
C SER A 335 28.07 1.07 -17.12
N SER A 336 27.15 0.49 -17.94
CA SER A 336 27.40 -0.64 -18.90
C SER A 336 26.50 -0.65 -20.17
N ARG A 337 27.06 -0.93 -21.38
CA ARG A 337 26.43 -1.15 -22.72
C ARG A 337 25.93 -2.62 -22.91
N SER A 338 24.95 -2.88 -23.79
CA SER A 338 24.38 -4.22 -24.09
C SER A 338 24.79 -4.76 -25.48
N ASP A 339 25.25 -6.02 -25.57
CA ASP A 339 25.85 -6.66 -26.77
C ASP A 339 25.11 -7.96 -27.19
N ALA A 340 24.96 -8.23 -28.49
CA ALA A 340 24.44 -9.49 -29.04
C ALA A 340 25.59 -10.50 -29.33
N GLY A 341 25.53 -11.72 -28.79
CA GLY A 341 26.63 -12.69 -28.92
C GLY A 341 26.40 -14.05 -28.25
N ILE A 342 27.44 -14.89 -28.25
CA ILE A 342 27.50 -16.16 -27.48
C ILE A 342 28.64 -16.09 -26.46
N GLY A 343 28.38 -16.49 -25.22
CA GLY A 343 29.36 -16.40 -24.13
C GLY A 343 29.23 -17.55 -23.13
N PRO A 344 30.07 -18.59 -23.22
CA PRO A 344 30.11 -19.66 -22.23
C PRO A 344 30.79 -19.18 -20.94
N ILE A 345 30.22 -19.60 -19.81
CA ILE A 345 30.78 -19.43 -18.47
C ILE A 345 31.05 -20.82 -17.89
N VAL A 346 32.23 -20.99 -17.30
CA VAL A 346 32.65 -22.23 -16.65
C VAL A 346 32.71 -21.98 -15.17
N ILE A 347 31.99 -22.80 -14.40
CA ILE A 347 31.92 -22.70 -12.94
C ILE A 347 32.38 -23.99 -12.27
N GLN A 348 32.79 -23.88 -11.01
CA GLN A 348 32.96 -25.01 -10.11
C GLN A 348 31.62 -25.44 -9.51
N SER A 349 31.60 -26.64 -8.91
CA SER A 349 30.43 -27.18 -8.20
C SER A 349 29.96 -26.26 -7.07
N ASP A 350 30.85 -25.47 -6.46
CA ASP A 350 30.54 -24.49 -5.42
C ASP A 350 30.09 -23.12 -5.97
N LEU A 351 29.75 -23.07 -7.28
CA LEU A 351 29.19 -21.93 -8.02
C LEU A 351 30.18 -20.79 -8.34
N HIS A 352 31.48 -20.93 -8.04
CA HIS A 352 32.48 -19.94 -8.43
C HIS A 352 32.84 -20.02 -9.91
N VAL A 353 32.96 -18.85 -10.55
CA VAL A 353 33.37 -18.72 -11.96
C VAL A 353 34.87 -18.97 -12.11
N VAL A 354 35.25 -19.88 -13.00
CA VAL A 354 36.65 -20.26 -13.29
C VAL A 354 37.14 -19.65 -14.61
N GLY A 355 36.22 -19.42 -15.55
CA GLY A 355 36.58 -18.87 -16.84
C GLY A 355 35.37 -18.53 -17.69
N GLU A 356 35.58 -17.58 -18.59
CA GLU A 356 34.57 -17.14 -19.54
C GLU A 356 35.21 -16.73 -20.87
N ALA A 357 34.44 -16.85 -21.94
CA ALA A 357 34.75 -16.29 -23.23
C ALA A 357 33.50 -15.64 -23.82
N LYS A 358 33.70 -14.81 -24.83
CA LYS A 358 32.61 -14.16 -25.55
C LYS A 358 32.96 -14.06 -27.02
N VAL A 359 31.95 -14.24 -27.85
CA VAL A 359 31.92 -13.86 -29.25
C VAL A 359 30.80 -12.86 -29.41
N ASP A 360 31.14 -11.69 -29.94
CA ASP A 360 30.19 -10.63 -30.26
C ASP A 360 29.88 -10.73 -31.75
N PHE A 361 28.61 -10.91 -32.10
CA PHE A 361 28.26 -11.25 -33.49
C PHE A 361 28.64 -10.14 -34.46
N ASP A 362 28.48 -8.89 -34.07
CA ASP A 362 28.78 -7.75 -34.92
C ASP A 362 30.28 -7.54 -35.03
N ALA A 363 30.99 -7.52 -33.90
CA ALA A 363 32.43 -7.32 -33.89
C ALA A 363 33.19 -8.43 -34.63
N ASP A 364 32.73 -9.68 -34.49
CA ASP A 364 33.42 -10.84 -35.06
C ASP A 364 32.95 -11.18 -36.48
N PHE A 365 31.70 -10.86 -36.85
CA PHE A 365 31.11 -11.39 -38.08
C PHE A 365 30.29 -10.40 -38.95
N ALA A 366 30.14 -9.12 -38.58
CA ALA A 366 29.34 -8.18 -39.36
C ALA A 366 29.82 -8.03 -40.81
N SER A 367 31.13 -8.00 -41.05
CA SER A 367 31.69 -7.88 -42.39
C SER A 367 31.37 -9.06 -43.31
N LYS A 368 31.25 -10.27 -42.73
CA LYS A 368 31.00 -11.52 -43.46
C LYS A 368 29.52 -11.73 -43.74
N TYR A 369 28.66 -11.55 -42.73
CA TYR A 369 27.23 -11.85 -42.84
C TYR A 369 26.37 -10.62 -43.11
N LYS A 370 26.94 -9.41 -43.13
CA LYS A 370 26.24 -8.13 -43.32
C LYS A 370 25.12 -7.90 -42.31
N ILE A 371 25.35 -8.35 -41.08
CA ILE A 371 24.41 -8.23 -39.96
C ILE A 371 24.57 -6.88 -39.24
N ASN A 372 23.52 -6.52 -38.50
CA ASN A 372 23.53 -5.43 -37.53
C ASN A 372 22.79 -5.91 -36.28
N LYS A 373 23.42 -5.83 -35.10
CA LYS A 373 22.96 -6.41 -33.83
C LYS A 373 22.65 -7.91 -33.95
N GLY A 374 23.50 -8.64 -34.65
CA GLY A 374 23.36 -10.09 -34.84
C GLY A 374 22.27 -10.55 -35.82
N VAL A 375 21.56 -9.65 -36.51
CA VAL A 375 20.42 -10.00 -37.38
C VAL A 375 20.48 -9.34 -38.76
N LEU A 376 19.68 -9.89 -39.69
CA LEU A 376 19.29 -9.30 -40.97
C LEU A 376 17.81 -8.89 -40.89
N GLN A 377 17.45 -7.83 -41.59
CA GLN A 377 16.11 -7.26 -41.58
C GLN A 377 15.62 -7.00 -43.01
N ASN A 378 14.36 -7.33 -43.26
CA ASN A 378 13.62 -6.95 -44.46
C ASN A 378 12.43 -6.08 -44.03
N ASP A 379 12.58 -4.77 -44.21
CA ASP A 379 11.61 -3.78 -43.75
C ASP A 379 10.29 -3.83 -44.51
N ASP A 380 10.28 -4.26 -45.78
CA ASP A 380 9.06 -4.34 -46.60
C ASP A 380 8.10 -5.43 -46.08
N GLU A 381 8.66 -6.52 -45.53
CA GLU A 381 7.88 -7.62 -44.96
C GLU A 381 7.79 -7.59 -43.43
N GLY A 382 8.51 -6.66 -42.77
CA GLY A 382 8.67 -6.64 -41.32
C GLY A 382 9.37 -7.89 -40.75
N SER A 383 10.17 -8.59 -41.57
CA SER A 383 10.83 -9.83 -41.16
C SER A 383 12.24 -9.58 -40.63
N VAL A 384 12.59 -10.29 -39.56
CA VAL A 384 13.91 -10.22 -38.91
C VAL A 384 14.42 -11.63 -38.68
N PHE A 385 15.62 -11.93 -39.16
CA PHE A 385 16.16 -13.29 -39.16
C PHE A 385 17.68 -13.28 -38.98
N ALA A 386 18.20 -14.38 -38.47
CA ALA A 386 19.63 -14.57 -38.25
C ALA A 386 20.19 -15.69 -39.15
N PRO A 387 21.38 -15.53 -39.74
CA PRO A 387 22.05 -16.61 -40.45
C PRO A 387 22.46 -17.73 -39.49
N VAL A 388 21.98 -18.96 -39.71
CA VAL A 388 22.34 -20.11 -38.85
C VAL A 388 23.83 -20.45 -38.97
N ALA A 389 24.43 -20.22 -40.15
CA ALA A 389 25.87 -20.36 -40.38
C ALA A 389 26.73 -19.50 -39.44
N MET A 390 26.26 -18.31 -39.07
CA MET A 390 26.93 -17.45 -38.11
C MET A 390 26.96 -18.09 -36.72
N TRP A 391 25.86 -18.72 -36.27
CA TRP A 391 25.82 -19.39 -34.97
C TRP A 391 26.75 -20.61 -34.93
N LEU A 392 26.87 -21.35 -36.03
CA LEU A 392 27.82 -22.46 -36.16
C LEU A 392 29.27 -21.97 -35.98
N GLU A 393 29.66 -20.92 -36.69
CA GLU A 393 31.00 -20.33 -36.57
C GLU A 393 31.26 -19.69 -35.21
N ALA A 394 30.24 -19.06 -34.62
CA ALA A 394 30.33 -18.46 -33.31
C ALA A 394 30.61 -19.50 -32.22
N LEU A 395 30.00 -20.69 -32.31
CA LEU A 395 30.28 -21.79 -31.39
C LEU A 395 31.73 -22.28 -31.52
N ASP A 396 32.21 -22.53 -32.73
CA ASP A 396 33.61 -22.94 -32.94
C ASP A 396 34.60 -21.88 -32.42
N LEU A 397 34.32 -20.60 -32.68
CA LEU A 397 35.17 -19.48 -32.28
C LEU A 397 35.18 -19.28 -30.75
N VAL A 398 34.03 -19.38 -30.09
CA VAL A 398 33.95 -19.15 -28.65
C VAL A 398 34.59 -20.29 -27.85
N LEU A 399 34.44 -21.54 -28.32
CA LEU A 399 35.15 -22.69 -27.76
C LEU A 399 36.67 -22.56 -27.97
N LYS A 400 37.10 -22.12 -29.15
CA LYS A 400 38.51 -21.80 -29.41
C LYS A 400 39.03 -20.73 -28.44
N ARG A 401 38.26 -19.66 -28.20
CA ARG A 401 38.64 -18.60 -27.25
C ARG A 401 38.73 -19.11 -25.81
N LEU A 402 37.86 -20.03 -25.39
CA LEU A 402 37.97 -20.69 -24.08
C LEU A 402 39.25 -21.52 -23.97
N THR A 403 39.57 -22.33 -24.98
CA THR A 403 40.78 -23.15 -24.98
C THR A 403 42.05 -22.29 -25.05
N ASP A 404 42.05 -21.22 -25.83
CA ASP A 404 43.18 -20.27 -25.94
C ASP A 404 43.44 -19.55 -24.60
N LYS A 405 42.36 -19.29 -23.83
CA LYS A 405 42.43 -18.77 -22.45
C LYS A 405 42.87 -19.82 -21.41
N LYS A 406 43.15 -21.06 -21.83
CA LYS A 406 43.54 -22.19 -20.96
C LYS A 406 42.52 -22.51 -19.87
N VAL A 407 41.22 -22.33 -20.18
CA VAL A 407 40.14 -22.81 -19.31
C VAL A 407 40.15 -24.36 -19.35
N PRO A 408 40.06 -25.06 -18.20
CA PRO A 408 40.23 -26.51 -18.13
C PRO A 408 38.99 -27.27 -18.65
N VAL A 409 38.78 -27.26 -19.96
CA VAL A 409 37.63 -27.89 -20.64
C VAL A 409 37.62 -29.41 -20.48
N GLU A 410 38.78 -30.02 -20.26
CA GLU A 410 38.95 -31.45 -19.98
C GLU A 410 38.35 -31.88 -18.64
N ARG A 411 38.03 -30.91 -17.75
CA ARG A 411 37.41 -31.17 -16.44
C ARG A 411 35.91 -30.91 -16.42
N ILE A 412 35.32 -30.45 -17.52
CA ILE A 412 33.89 -30.17 -17.60
C ILE A 412 33.12 -31.49 -17.56
N LYS A 413 32.23 -31.62 -16.57
CA LYS A 413 31.36 -32.79 -16.39
C LYS A 413 29.99 -32.64 -17.02
N GLY A 414 29.53 -31.40 -17.18
CA GLY A 414 28.15 -31.11 -17.54
C GLY A 414 28.03 -29.77 -18.24
N ILE A 415 27.21 -29.72 -19.30
CA ILE A 415 26.89 -28.49 -20.03
C ILE A 415 25.38 -28.36 -20.13
N SER A 416 24.88 -27.16 -19.85
CA SER A 416 23.55 -26.69 -20.18
C SER A 416 23.68 -25.23 -20.62
N GLY A 417 22.60 -24.61 -21.08
CA GLY A 417 22.65 -23.24 -21.54
C GLY A 417 21.29 -22.59 -21.68
N ALA A 418 21.35 -21.30 -21.92
CA ALA A 418 20.20 -20.44 -22.17
C ALA A 418 20.39 -19.76 -23.53
N CYS A 419 19.37 -19.76 -24.37
CA CYS A 419 19.43 -19.21 -25.73
C CYS A 419 18.24 -18.29 -25.99
N GLN A 420 18.38 -17.37 -26.94
CA GLN A 420 17.27 -16.50 -27.33
C GLN A 420 16.00 -17.33 -27.64
N GLN A 421 14.86 -16.88 -27.12
CA GLN A 421 13.61 -17.61 -27.24
C GLN A 421 12.98 -17.46 -28.63
N HIS A 422 12.04 -18.36 -28.91
CA HIS A 422 11.14 -18.38 -30.07
C HIS A 422 11.77 -18.63 -31.44
N GLY A 423 13.03 -18.25 -31.64
CA GLY A 423 13.75 -18.47 -32.89
C GLY A 423 13.81 -19.96 -33.22
N SER A 424 13.60 -20.27 -34.51
CA SER A 424 13.47 -21.66 -34.97
C SER A 424 14.46 -21.99 -36.09
N VAL A 425 15.02 -23.20 -36.02
CA VAL A 425 15.92 -23.78 -37.02
C VAL A 425 15.23 -24.98 -37.67
N TYR A 426 15.34 -25.04 -39.01
CA TYR A 426 14.65 -26.03 -39.84
C TYR A 426 15.68 -27.00 -40.42
N TRP A 427 15.69 -28.22 -39.89
CA TRP A 427 16.63 -29.27 -40.27
C TRP A 427 16.14 -30.06 -41.50
N SER A 428 17.04 -30.39 -42.41
CA SER A 428 16.78 -31.29 -43.54
C SER A 428 16.76 -32.76 -43.10
N SER A 429 16.42 -33.67 -44.00
CA SER A 429 16.51 -35.13 -43.77
C SER A 429 17.93 -35.63 -43.53
N GLU A 430 18.97 -34.87 -43.93
CA GLU A 430 20.37 -35.26 -43.75
C GLU A 430 20.92 -34.89 -42.37
N ALA A 431 20.17 -34.13 -41.55
CA ALA A 431 20.68 -33.53 -40.31
C ALA A 431 21.24 -34.55 -39.32
N GLU A 432 20.49 -35.60 -39.00
CA GLU A 432 20.93 -36.64 -38.03
C GLU A 432 22.21 -37.33 -38.49
N LYS A 433 22.31 -37.63 -39.79
CA LYS A 433 23.50 -38.27 -40.38
C LYS A 433 24.72 -37.36 -40.31
N LEU A 434 24.56 -36.07 -40.63
CA LEU A 434 25.66 -35.10 -40.63
C LEU A 434 26.10 -34.73 -39.20
N LEU A 435 25.17 -34.61 -38.26
CA LEU A 435 25.47 -34.36 -36.84
C LEU A 435 26.23 -35.55 -36.22
N ALA A 436 25.82 -36.78 -36.50
CA ALA A 436 26.49 -37.98 -36.00
C ALA A 436 27.89 -38.20 -36.65
N GLY A 437 28.10 -37.63 -37.84
CA GLY A 437 29.30 -37.81 -38.66
C GLY A 437 30.30 -36.64 -38.63
N LEU A 438 30.24 -35.76 -37.62
CA LEU A 438 31.13 -34.61 -37.51
C LEU A 438 32.62 -35.00 -37.44
N GLU A 439 33.43 -34.46 -38.36
CA GLU A 439 34.88 -34.64 -38.42
C GLU A 439 35.60 -33.55 -37.59
N PRO A 440 36.45 -33.92 -36.61
CA PRO A 440 37.12 -32.96 -35.71
C PRO A 440 38.09 -31.99 -36.40
N THR A 441 38.54 -32.28 -37.62
CA THR A 441 39.50 -31.45 -38.36
C THR A 441 38.85 -30.27 -39.07
N LYS A 442 37.55 -30.33 -39.35
CA LYS A 442 36.80 -29.30 -40.07
C LYS A 442 35.91 -28.50 -39.11
N PRO A 443 35.63 -27.22 -39.37
CA PRO A 443 34.66 -26.45 -38.59
C PRO A 443 33.22 -26.90 -38.87
N LEU A 444 32.29 -26.54 -37.98
CA LEU A 444 30.87 -26.93 -38.05
C LEU A 444 30.17 -26.39 -39.31
N VAL A 445 30.44 -25.14 -39.68
CA VAL A 445 29.77 -24.46 -40.81
C VAL A 445 30.01 -25.17 -42.15
N GLU A 446 31.20 -25.74 -42.34
CA GLU A 446 31.58 -26.47 -43.56
C GLU A 446 30.85 -27.81 -43.68
N GLN A 447 30.42 -28.39 -42.55
CA GLN A 447 29.85 -29.74 -42.47
C GLN A 447 28.32 -29.73 -42.40
N LEU A 448 27.74 -28.70 -41.78
CA LEU A 448 26.32 -28.68 -41.42
C LEU A 448 25.45 -27.78 -42.31
N THR A 449 26.01 -27.13 -43.33
CA THR A 449 25.21 -26.31 -44.25
C THR A 449 24.09 -27.13 -44.94
N ALA A 450 24.38 -28.38 -45.33
CA ALA A 450 23.41 -29.30 -45.94
C ALA A 450 22.42 -29.93 -44.92
N ALA A 451 22.70 -29.81 -43.62
CA ALA A 451 21.80 -30.27 -42.56
C ALA A 451 20.58 -29.35 -42.41
N LEU A 452 20.56 -28.18 -43.04
CA LEU A 452 19.50 -27.20 -42.91
C LEU A 452 18.62 -27.20 -44.17
N SER A 453 17.30 -27.24 -43.99
CA SER A 453 16.36 -26.96 -45.09
C SER A 453 16.23 -25.46 -45.34
N HIS A 454 16.52 -24.63 -44.33
CA HIS A 454 16.52 -23.17 -44.42
C HIS A 454 17.78 -22.60 -43.75
N PRO A 455 18.57 -21.72 -44.42
CA PRO A 455 19.82 -21.20 -43.86
C PRO A 455 19.62 -20.07 -42.83
N TYR A 456 18.39 -19.59 -42.68
CA TYR A 456 18.03 -18.50 -41.77
C TYR A 456 17.08 -19.00 -40.69
N ALA A 457 17.15 -18.38 -39.53
CA ALA A 457 16.22 -18.60 -38.43
C ALA A 457 15.46 -17.30 -38.13
N PRO A 458 14.11 -17.32 -38.05
CA PRO A 458 13.35 -16.17 -37.58
C PRO A 458 13.84 -15.73 -36.21
N ASN A 459 13.92 -14.42 -35.99
CA ASN A 459 14.37 -13.84 -34.73
C ASN A 459 13.17 -13.44 -33.84
N TRP A 460 13.39 -13.30 -32.54
CA TRP A 460 12.37 -12.83 -31.60
C TRP A 460 11.87 -11.39 -31.91
N GLN A 461 12.64 -10.63 -32.69
CA GLN A 461 12.30 -9.29 -33.16
C GLN A 461 11.37 -9.25 -34.38
N ASP A 462 11.09 -10.41 -35.00
CA ASP A 462 10.25 -10.52 -36.20
C ASP A 462 8.79 -10.13 -35.92
N HIS A 463 8.19 -9.36 -36.84
CA HIS A 463 6.81 -8.89 -36.75
C HIS A 463 6.01 -9.15 -38.05
N SER A 464 6.41 -10.15 -38.83
CA SER A 464 5.87 -10.44 -40.17
C SER A 464 4.62 -11.35 -40.20
N THR A 465 4.11 -11.73 -39.03
CA THR A 465 3.11 -12.79 -38.82
C THR A 465 1.76 -12.31 -38.26
N GLN A 466 1.40 -11.02 -38.40
CA GLN A 466 0.15 -10.48 -37.83
C GLN A 466 -1.08 -11.28 -38.26
N ALA A 467 -1.17 -11.65 -39.54
CA ALA A 467 -2.27 -12.44 -40.08
C ALA A 467 -2.34 -13.87 -39.52
N GLU A 468 -1.21 -14.44 -39.09
CA GLU A 468 -1.17 -15.70 -38.38
C GLU A 468 -1.60 -15.52 -36.92
N CYS A 469 -1.11 -14.48 -36.24
CA CYS A 469 -1.52 -14.15 -34.87
C CYS A 469 -3.03 -13.96 -34.74
N ASP A 470 -3.65 -13.19 -35.64
CA ASP A 470 -5.10 -12.97 -35.65
C ASP A 470 -5.89 -14.29 -35.74
N LYS A 471 -5.36 -15.28 -36.47
CA LYS A 471 -5.96 -16.61 -36.57
C LYS A 471 -5.76 -17.44 -35.31
N PHE A 472 -4.60 -17.35 -34.67
CA PHE A 472 -4.35 -18.03 -33.40
C PHE A 472 -5.27 -17.51 -32.31
N ASP A 473 -5.39 -16.18 -32.16
CA ASP A 473 -6.29 -15.57 -31.18
C ASP A 473 -7.76 -15.94 -31.43
N ALA A 474 -8.17 -16.03 -32.70
CA ALA A 474 -9.52 -16.46 -33.07
C ALA A 474 -9.76 -17.97 -32.94
N SER A 475 -8.70 -18.80 -32.93
CA SER A 475 -8.84 -20.26 -33.05
C SER A 475 -9.51 -20.90 -31.84
N LEU A 476 -9.25 -20.37 -30.64
CA LEU A 476 -9.84 -20.84 -29.38
C LEU A 476 -10.90 -19.85 -28.86
N GLU A 477 -11.63 -19.22 -29.78
CA GLU A 477 -12.69 -18.22 -29.55
C GLU A 477 -12.16 -16.85 -29.10
N THR A 478 -11.27 -16.79 -28.12
CA THR A 478 -10.70 -15.54 -27.60
C THR A 478 -9.22 -15.66 -27.25
N ALA A 479 -8.53 -14.51 -27.20
CA ALA A 479 -7.15 -14.41 -26.73
C ALA A 479 -6.98 -14.89 -25.27
N ASP A 480 -8.00 -14.67 -24.42
CA ASP A 480 -8.01 -15.18 -23.04
C ASP A 480 -7.94 -16.71 -23.01
N ARG A 481 -8.73 -17.40 -23.84
CA ARG A 481 -8.72 -18.86 -23.92
C ARG A 481 -7.41 -19.39 -24.51
N LEU A 482 -6.81 -18.69 -25.48
CA LEU A 482 -5.48 -19.04 -25.97
C LEU A 482 -4.41 -18.88 -24.88
N ALA A 483 -4.49 -17.82 -24.08
CA ALA A 483 -3.62 -17.61 -22.93
C ALA A 483 -3.84 -18.68 -21.85
N GLU A 484 -5.08 -19.05 -21.56
CA GLU A 484 -5.39 -20.16 -20.65
C GLU A 484 -4.72 -21.47 -21.06
N VAL A 485 -4.75 -21.81 -22.35
CA VAL A 485 -4.15 -23.06 -22.85
C VAL A 485 -2.63 -22.98 -22.94
N THR A 486 -2.09 -21.91 -23.53
CA THR A 486 -0.67 -21.84 -23.92
C THR A 486 0.19 -20.94 -23.02
N GLY A 487 -0.42 -20.30 -22.02
CA GLY A 487 0.21 -19.31 -21.16
C GLY A 487 0.41 -17.94 -21.82
N SER A 488 -0.05 -17.72 -23.05
CA SER A 488 0.11 -16.45 -23.77
C SER A 488 -0.95 -16.26 -24.85
N ALA A 489 -1.34 -15.02 -25.15
CA ALA A 489 -2.00 -14.69 -26.42
C ALA A 489 -1.04 -14.88 -27.61
N ALA A 490 -1.54 -14.78 -28.84
CA ALA A 490 -0.71 -14.92 -30.03
C ALA A 490 0.27 -13.75 -30.18
N HIS A 491 1.54 -14.06 -30.44
CA HIS A 491 2.57 -13.04 -30.64
C HIS A 491 3.40 -13.32 -31.88
N HIS A 492 3.80 -12.25 -32.59
CA HIS A 492 4.46 -12.38 -33.89
C HIS A 492 5.68 -13.31 -33.88
N ARG A 493 6.48 -13.19 -32.82
CA ARG A 493 7.72 -13.93 -32.64
C ARG A 493 7.51 -15.40 -32.31
N PHE A 494 6.33 -15.80 -31.81
CA PHE A 494 6.10 -17.15 -31.34
C PHE A 494 6.20 -18.14 -32.48
N THR A 495 6.74 -19.31 -32.18
CA THR A 495 7.20 -20.25 -33.20
C THR A 495 6.05 -20.85 -34.02
N GLY A 496 4.87 -21.06 -33.44
CA GLY A 496 3.68 -21.54 -34.15
C GLY A 496 3.25 -20.63 -35.30
N PRO A 497 2.96 -19.34 -35.05
CA PRO A 497 2.72 -18.35 -36.10
C PRO A 497 3.84 -18.28 -37.16
N GLN A 498 5.11 -18.34 -36.75
CA GLN A 498 6.25 -18.36 -37.68
C GLN A 498 6.25 -19.60 -38.58
N ILE A 499 6.00 -20.80 -38.02
CA ILE A 499 5.87 -22.04 -38.79
C ILE A 499 4.70 -21.95 -39.78
N MET A 500 3.55 -21.43 -39.34
CA MET A 500 2.36 -21.27 -40.18
C MET A 500 2.65 -20.34 -41.38
N ARG A 501 3.34 -19.22 -41.15
CA ARG A 501 3.77 -18.30 -42.21
C ARG A 501 4.76 -18.97 -43.15
N LEU A 502 5.85 -19.55 -42.62
CA LEU A 502 6.92 -20.15 -43.44
C LEU A 502 6.42 -21.32 -44.27
N ARG A 503 5.48 -22.12 -43.77
CA ARG A 503 4.80 -23.15 -44.55
C ARG A 503 4.03 -22.56 -45.74
N ARG A 504 3.39 -21.40 -45.56
CA ARG A 504 2.67 -20.70 -46.65
C ARG A 504 3.63 -20.08 -47.66
N VAL A 505 4.66 -19.36 -47.19
CA VAL A 505 5.52 -18.55 -48.07
C VAL A 505 6.70 -19.32 -48.66
N LEU A 506 7.13 -20.41 -48.01
CA LEU A 506 8.21 -21.29 -48.44
C LEU A 506 7.81 -22.78 -48.34
N PRO A 507 6.77 -23.22 -49.08
CA PRO A 507 6.24 -24.58 -48.96
C PRO A 507 7.26 -25.67 -49.31
N ASP A 508 8.11 -25.45 -50.32
CA ASP A 508 9.16 -26.42 -50.72
C ASP A 508 10.23 -26.58 -49.64
N MET A 509 10.56 -25.50 -48.92
CA MET A 509 11.48 -25.55 -47.78
C MET A 509 10.87 -26.38 -46.66
N TYR A 510 9.61 -26.07 -46.29
CA TYR A 510 8.91 -26.76 -45.21
C TYR A 510 8.72 -28.26 -45.50
N ALA A 511 8.45 -28.62 -46.76
CA ALA A 511 8.38 -30.01 -47.21
C ALA A 511 9.72 -30.75 -47.05
N LYS A 512 10.84 -30.07 -47.26
CA LYS A 512 12.20 -30.62 -47.04
C LYS A 512 12.62 -30.67 -45.57
N THR A 513 11.89 -29.98 -44.68
CA THR A 513 12.17 -29.98 -43.24
C THR A 513 11.81 -31.33 -42.61
N ALA A 514 12.77 -32.01 -42.00
CA ALA A 514 12.55 -33.23 -41.24
C ALA A 514 12.33 -32.98 -39.74
N ARG A 515 13.01 -31.97 -39.17
CA ARG A 515 12.93 -31.58 -37.76
C ARG A 515 12.92 -30.06 -37.59
N ILE A 516 12.26 -29.57 -36.56
CA ILE A 516 12.24 -28.14 -36.17
C ILE A 516 12.74 -28.03 -34.73
N SER A 517 13.73 -27.16 -34.51
CA SER A 517 14.32 -26.89 -33.21
C SER A 517 14.14 -25.43 -32.83
N LEU A 518 13.98 -25.14 -31.53
CA LEU A 518 14.26 -23.81 -30.98
C LEU A 518 15.78 -23.60 -30.90
N VAL A 519 16.25 -22.34 -30.84
CA VAL A 519 17.69 -22.04 -30.75
C VAL A 519 18.39 -22.77 -29.59
N SER A 520 17.68 -22.93 -28.46
CA SER A 520 18.11 -23.72 -27.29
C SER A 520 18.40 -25.18 -27.67
N SER A 521 17.40 -25.89 -28.18
CA SER A 521 17.53 -27.28 -28.64
C SER A 521 18.49 -27.42 -29.83
N PHE A 522 18.62 -26.42 -30.70
CA PHE A 522 19.59 -26.39 -31.78
C PHE A 522 21.02 -26.41 -31.24
N LEU A 523 21.34 -25.52 -30.28
CA LEU A 523 22.68 -25.48 -29.70
C LEU A 523 23.01 -26.78 -28.93
N ALA A 524 22.03 -27.33 -28.22
CA ALA A 524 22.16 -28.65 -27.59
C ALA A 524 22.41 -29.76 -28.63
N SER A 525 21.73 -29.70 -29.80
CA SER A 525 21.90 -30.68 -30.87
C SER A 525 23.32 -30.70 -31.43
N LEU A 526 23.92 -29.51 -31.58
CA LEU A 526 25.31 -29.40 -32.03
C LEU A 526 26.25 -30.10 -31.06
N LEU A 527 26.09 -29.85 -29.76
CA LEU A 527 26.96 -30.42 -28.72
C LEU A 527 26.85 -31.93 -28.58
N ILE A 528 25.65 -32.50 -28.78
CA ILE A 528 25.43 -33.96 -28.66
C ILE A 528 25.77 -34.69 -29.96
N GLY A 529 25.66 -34.03 -31.12
CA GLY A 529 25.79 -34.68 -32.42
C GLY A 529 24.55 -35.47 -32.83
N ALA A 530 23.36 -35.05 -32.38
CA ALA A 530 22.05 -35.57 -32.77
C ALA A 530 20.98 -34.49 -32.54
N VAL A 531 19.81 -34.56 -33.19
CA VAL A 531 18.76 -33.56 -32.96
C VAL A 531 18.15 -33.70 -31.57
N ALA A 532 18.41 -32.72 -30.70
CA ALA A 532 17.95 -32.71 -29.31
C ALA A 532 16.44 -32.38 -29.20
N PRO A 533 15.75 -32.92 -28.18
CA PRO A 533 14.36 -32.55 -27.89
C PRO A 533 14.24 -31.10 -27.39
N LEU A 534 13.02 -30.55 -27.46
CA LEU A 534 12.69 -29.23 -26.91
C LEU A 534 12.64 -29.28 -25.37
N ASP A 535 12.98 -28.19 -24.70
CA ASP A 535 12.85 -28.04 -23.25
C ASP A 535 11.42 -27.64 -22.84
N ILE A 536 10.98 -28.13 -21.69
CA ILE A 536 9.61 -27.93 -21.18
C ILE A 536 9.25 -26.47 -20.92
N SER A 537 10.23 -25.60 -20.64
CA SER A 537 9.98 -24.18 -20.44
C SER A 537 9.95 -23.42 -21.77
N ASP A 538 10.92 -23.69 -22.65
CA ASP A 538 11.07 -22.94 -23.90
C ASP A 538 9.97 -23.28 -24.93
N VAL A 539 9.39 -24.48 -24.85
CA VAL A 539 8.25 -24.90 -25.69
C VAL A 539 6.99 -24.05 -25.45
N CYS A 540 6.85 -23.45 -24.27
CA CYS A 540 5.73 -22.53 -23.96
C CYS A 540 5.76 -21.27 -24.85
N GLY A 541 6.95 -20.87 -25.33
CA GLY A 541 7.14 -19.74 -26.25
C GLY A 541 6.71 -19.98 -27.69
N MET A 542 5.93 -21.04 -27.96
CA MET A 542 5.55 -21.48 -29.32
C MET A 542 4.07 -21.25 -29.67
N ASN A 543 3.17 -20.99 -28.70
CA ASN A 543 1.71 -21.05 -28.86
C ASN A 543 1.22 -22.41 -29.43
N LEU A 544 1.91 -23.51 -29.13
CA LEU A 544 1.54 -24.87 -29.57
C LEU A 544 1.40 -25.86 -28.42
N TRP A 545 2.00 -25.55 -27.27
CA TRP A 545 1.99 -26.38 -26.08
C TRP A 545 0.80 -26.03 -25.19
N ASP A 546 0.03 -27.03 -24.79
CA ASP A 546 -0.98 -26.93 -23.74
C ASP A 546 -0.28 -27.13 -22.40
N ILE A 547 -0.12 -26.02 -21.66
CA ILE A 547 0.59 -26.01 -20.38
C ILE A 547 -0.18 -26.81 -19.32
N GLY A 548 -1.50 -26.63 -19.25
CA GLY A 548 -2.32 -27.32 -18.25
C GLY A 548 -2.37 -28.83 -18.46
N ALA A 549 -2.33 -29.28 -19.71
CA ALA A 549 -2.36 -30.69 -20.06
C ALA A 549 -0.96 -31.31 -20.27
N ASN A 550 0.12 -30.53 -20.21
CA ASN A 550 1.50 -30.93 -20.51
C ASN A 550 1.63 -31.78 -21.79
N LYS A 551 1.02 -31.30 -22.88
CA LYS A 551 1.07 -31.95 -24.20
C LYS A 551 0.90 -30.93 -25.33
N TRP A 552 1.17 -31.34 -26.57
CA TRP A 552 0.83 -30.53 -27.73
C TRP A 552 -0.67 -30.31 -27.86
N SER A 553 -1.10 -29.09 -28.17
CA SER A 553 -2.49 -28.78 -28.49
C SER A 553 -2.81 -29.22 -29.91
N GLU A 554 -3.64 -30.27 -30.06
CA GLU A 554 -4.07 -30.77 -31.38
C GLU A 554 -4.69 -29.66 -32.24
N HIS A 555 -5.50 -28.80 -31.62
CA HIS A 555 -6.21 -27.73 -32.29
C HIS A 555 -5.26 -26.68 -32.88
N LEU A 556 -4.23 -26.28 -32.12
CA LEU A 556 -3.25 -25.29 -32.55
C LEU A 556 -2.26 -25.88 -33.57
N LEU A 557 -1.95 -27.18 -33.44
CA LEU A 557 -1.22 -27.89 -34.48
C LEU A 557 -2.03 -27.96 -35.77
N GLU A 558 -3.32 -28.30 -35.72
CA GLU A 558 -4.22 -28.32 -36.88
C GLU A 558 -4.30 -26.94 -37.54
N LEU A 559 -4.37 -25.86 -36.76
CA LEU A 559 -4.33 -24.50 -37.29
C LEU A 559 -3.04 -24.23 -38.08
N THR A 560 -1.90 -24.64 -37.53
CA THR A 560 -0.56 -24.41 -38.08
C THR A 560 -0.30 -25.25 -39.34
N SER A 561 -0.67 -26.53 -39.30
CA SER A 561 -0.37 -27.53 -40.33
C SER A 561 -1.52 -27.83 -41.28
N GLY A 562 -2.73 -27.34 -41.02
CA GLY A 562 -3.95 -27.87 -41.61
C GLY A 562 -4.30 -29.28 -41.07
N LYS A 563 -5.55 -29.70 -41.29
CA LYS A 563 -6.13 -30.98 -40.84
C LYS A 563 -5.26 -32.20 -41.11
N ASP A 564 -4.79 -32.34 -42.34
CA ASP A 564 -4.02 -33.51 -42.74
C ASP A 564 -2.53 -33.44 -42.33
N GLY A 565 -2.07 -32.29 -41.83
CA GLY A 565 -0.67 -32.03 -41.52
C GLY A 565 -0.26 -32.24 -40.06
N VAL A 566 -1.20 -32.52 -39.14
CA VAL A 566 -0.94 -32.53 -37.68
C VAL A 566 0.12 -33.57 -37.31
N ALA A 567 -0.01 -34.79 -37.86
CA ALA A 567 0.94 -35.87 -37.59
C ALA A 567 2.36 -35.55 -38.11
N GLU A 568 2.45 -34.87 -39.26
CA GLU A 568 3.72 -34.44 -39.84
C GLU A 568 4.38 -33.36 -38.97
N LEU A 569 3.62 -32.34 -38.55
CA LEU A 569 4.14 -31.27 -37.70
C LEU A 569 4.60 -31.81 -36.34
N LYS A 570 3.83 -32.71 -35.70
CA LYS A 570 4.27 -33.40 -34.48
C LYS A 570 5.56 -34.16 -34.67
N LYS A 571 5.74 -34.86 -35.80
CA LYS A 571 6.99 -35.55 -36.11
C LYS A 571 8.16 -34.56 -36.28
N LYS A 572 7.93 -33.39 -36.90
CA LYS A 572 8.96 -32.35 -37.03
C LYS A 572 9.37 -31.75 -35.67
N LEU A 573 8.42 -31.52 -34.77
CA LEU A 573 8.67 -30.97 -33.43
C LEU A 573 9.27 -32.00 -32.46
N GLY A 574 8.73 -33.22 -32.46
CA GLY A 574 9.04 -34.27 -31.48
C GLY A 574 8.38 -34.01 -30.13
N GLU A 575 8.67 -34.88 -29.17
CA GLU A 575 8.17 -34.72 -27.80
C GLU A 575 9.12 -33.86 -26.97
N PRO A 576 8.62 -32.80 -26.30
CA PRO A 576 9.41 -32.02 -25.36
C PRO A 576 9.87 -32.87 -24.18
N ARG A 577 11.07 -32.57 -23.71
CA ARG A 577 11.65 -33.23 -22.54
C ARG A 577 11.08 -32.63 -21.27
N GLN A 578 10.31 -33.44 -20.54
CA GLN A 578 9.60 -33.04 -19.33
C GLN A 578 10.55 -32.82 -18.14
N ASP A 579 11.61 -33.64 -18.01
CA ASP A 579 12.64 -33.44 -16.98
C ASP A 579 13.72 -32.48 -17.49
N GLY A 580 13.62 -31.22 -17.08
CA GLY A 580 14.58 -30.17 -17.42
C GLY A 580 16.00 -30.41 -16.89
N GLY A 581 16.23 -31.38 -15.99
CA GLY A 581 17.56 -31.74 -15.48
C GLY A 581 18.10 -33.08 -15.97
N GLY A 582 17.36 -33.79 -16.81
CA GLY A 582 17.78 -35.14 -17.23
C GLY A 582 18.86 -35.11 -18.32
N SER A 583 19.87 -35.98 -18.23
CA SER A 583 20.92 -36.08 -19.27
C SER A 583 20.34 -36.40 -20.66
N MET A 584 20.74 -35.62 -21.67
CA MET A 584 20.46 -35.83 -23.08
C MET A 584 21.52 -36.68 -23.79
N GLY A 585 22.58 -37.07 -23.09
CA GLY A 585 23.68 -37.87 -23.61
C GLY A 585 25.04 -37.20 -23.41
N SER A 586 26.10 -37.93 -23.74
CA SER A 586 27.46 -37.42 -23.72
C SER A 586 27.69 -36.38 -24.83
N ILE A 587 28.64 -35.48 -24.60
CA ILE A 587 29.14 -34.57 -25.63
C ILE A 587 29.68 -35.36 -26.83
N SER A 588 29.48 -34.85 -28.04
CA SER A 588 29.96 -35.46 -29.27
C SER A 588 31.48 -35.61 -29.26
N LYS A 589 31.97 -36.73 -29.83
CA LYS A 589 33.41 -36.99 -30.02
C LYS A 589 34.12 -35.86 -30.78
N TYR A 590 33.39 -35.13 -31.62
CA TYR A 590 33.90 -33.92 -32.27
C TYR A 590 34.55 -32.95 -31.27
N TYR A 591 33.90 -32.64 -30.16
CA TYR A 591 34.41 -31.67 -29.18
C TYR A 591 35.48 -32.26 -28.26
N VAL A 592 35.43 -33.57 -28.01
CA VAL A 592 36.48 -34.31 -27.29
C VAL A 592 37.79 -34.23 -28.08
N GLU A 593 37.75 -34.57 -29.37
CA GLU A 593 38.95 -34.64 -30.22
C GLU A 593 39.44 -33.27 -30.68
N ARG A 594 38.54 -32.32 -30.96
CA ARG A 594 38.90 -30.98 -31.45
C ARG A 594 39.29 -30.00 -30.36
N TYR A 595 38.60 -30.01 -29.23
CA TYR A 595 38.75 -29.01 -28.16
C TYR A 595 39.23 -29.60 -26.83
N GLY A 596 39.31 -30.93 -26.68
CA GLY A 596 39.82 -31.58 -25.47
C GLY A 596 38.80 -31.71 -24.34
N PHE A 597 37.49 -31.66 -24.63
CA PHE A 597 36.47 -31.93 -23.61
C PHE A 597 36.57 -33.36 -23.06
N SER A 598 36.14 -33.54 -21.80
CA SER A 598 36.01 -34.89 -21.24
C SER A 598 35.02 -35.74 -22.04
N PRO A 599 35.34 -37.01 -22.37
CA PRO A 599 34.35 -37.93 -22.96
C PRO A 599 33.18 -38.25 -22.01
N ASP A 600 33.35 -38.02 -20.71
CA ASP A 600 32.31 -38.19 -19.70
C ASP A 600 31.39 -36.97 -19.58
N CYS A 601 31.71 -35.85 -20.25
CA CYS A 601 30.92 -34.64 -20.21
C CYS A 601 29.49 -34.91 -20.73
N GLN A 602 28.49 -34.64 -19.91
CA GLN A 602 27.07 -34.82 -20.24
C GLN A 602 26.42 -33.50 -20.66
N ILE A 603 25.37 -33.58 -21.48
CA ILE A 603 24.59 -32.42 -21.92
C ILE A 603 23.19 -32.47 -21.29
N ALA A 604 22.77 -31.42 -20.61
CA ALA A 604 21.43 -31.25 -20.05
C ALA A 604 20.60 -30.31 -20.95
N PRO A 605 19.26 -30.32 -20.84
CA PRO A 605 18.37 -29.51 -21.68
C PRO A 605 18.70 -28.02 -21.60
N PHE A 606 18.99 -27.44 -22.76
CA PHE A 606 19.11 -26.00 -22.91
C PHE A 606 17.71 -25.39 -22.86
N THR A 607 17.59 -24.18 -22.31
CA THR A 607 16.30 -23.49 -22.16
C THR A 607 16.37 -22.09 -22.77
N GLY A 608 15.28 -21.34 -22.67
CA GLY A 608 15.25 -19.94 -23.09
C GLY A 608 16.13 -19.04 -22.22
N ASP A 609 16.54 -17.88 -22.75
CA ASP A 609 17.34 -16.88 -22.03
C ASP A 609 16.64 -16.32 -20.78
N ASN A 610 15.33 -16.07 -20.84
CA ASN A 610 14.55 -15.63 -19.69
C ASN A 610 14.41 -16.75 -18.63
N PRO A 611 14.00 -17.99 -18.97
CA PRO A 611 14.08 -19.12 -18.04
C PRO A 611 15.47 -19.30 -17.43
N GLY A 612 16.53 -19.17 -18.24
CA GLY A 612 17.91 -19.20 -17.77
C GLY A 612 18.22 -18.08 -16.79
N THR A 613 17.69 -16.87 -17.01
CA THR A 613 17.88 -15.73 -16.09
C THR A 613 17.22 -15.97 -14.74
N ILE A 614 16.05 -16.62 -14.70
CA ILE A 614 15.42 -17.04 -13.44
C ILE A 614 16.34 -17.98 -12.65
N LEU A 615 16.99 -18.91 -13.33
CA LEU A 615 17.90 -19.87 -12.71
C LEU A 615 19.24 -19.27 -12.24
N ALA A 616 19.50 -17.98 -12.50
CA ALA A 616 20.68 -17.30 -11.95
C ALA A 616 20.58 -17.08 -10.43
N LEU A 617 19.37 -17.23 -9.87
CA LEU A 617 19.05 -17.05 -8.46
C LEU A 617 18.18 -18.21 -7.97
N PRO A 618 18.35 -18.69 -6.72
CA PRO A 618 17.39 -19.58 -6.08
C PRO A 618 16.17 -18.77 -5.63
N LEU A 619 15.37 -18.30 -6.59
CA LEU A 619 14.23 -17.41 -6.34
C LEU A 619 13.16 -18.09 -5.48
N ARG A 620 12.70 -17.39 -4.44
CA ARG A 620 11.58 -17.86 -3.60
C ARG A 620 10.26 -17.38 -4.20
N PRO A 621 9.12 -18.01 -3.85
CA PRO A 621 7.82 -17.46 -4.16
C PRO A 621 7.70 -16.00 -3.70
N LEU A 622 7.12 -15.14 -4.55
CA LEU A 622 7.04 -13.68 -4.43
C LEU A 622 8.35 -12.89 -4.66
N ASP A 623 9.48 -13.53 -4.91
CA ASP A 623 10.66 -12.81 -5.40
C ASP A 623 10.47 -12.45 -6.88
N ALA A 624 10.91 -11.25 -7.25
CA ALA A 624 10.79 -10.74 -8.60
C ALA A 624 12.14 -10.25 -9.13
N ILE A 625 12.39 -10.44 -10.44
CA ILE A 625 13.55 -9.88 -11.13
C ILE A 625 13.07 -8.82 -12.11
N VAL A 626 13.66 -7.62 -12.05
CA VAL A 626 13.52 -6.57 -13.06
C VAL A 626 14.85 -6.41 -13.79
N SER A 627 14.91 -6.91 -15.03
CA SER A 627 16.06 -6.73 -15.91
C SER A 627 15.95 -5.41 -16.67
N LEU A 628 16.83 -4.47 -16.34
CA LEU A 628 16.87 -3.09 -16.85
C LEU A 628 17.94 -2.94 -17.93
N GLY A 629 17.67 -3.43 -19.14
CA GLY A 629 18.51 -3.26 -20.33
C GLY A 629 17.96 -2.21 -21.30
N THR A 630 18.38 -2.32 -22.58
CA THR A 630 17.78 -1.61 -23.72
C THR A 630 16.26 -1.81 -23.76
N SER A 631 15.84 -3.05 -23.61
CA SER A 631 14.49 -3.48 -23.23
C SER A 631 14.41 -3.73 -21.72
N THR A 632 13.20 -3.72 -21.17
CA THR A 632 12.98 -4.09 -19.75
C THR A 632 12.22 -5.41 -19.69
N THR A 633 12.68 -6.34 -18.86
CA THR A 633 11.98 -7.61 -18.62
C THR A 633 11.65 -7.76 -17.13
N PHE A 634 10.42 -8.14 -16.80
CA PHE A 634 9.98 -8.40 -15.43
C PHE A 634 9.58 -9.87 -15.27
N LEU A 635 10.21 -10.56 -14.32
CA LEU A 635 10.14 -12.01 -14.15
C LEU A 635 9.75 -12.37 -12.73
N MET A 636 8.91 -13.40 -12.57
CA MET A 636 8.55 -13.98 -11.27
C MET A 636 8.38 -15.49 -11.37
N VAL A 637 8.62 -16.21 -10.28
CA VAL A 637 8.28 -17.63 -10.14
C VAL A 637 7.05 -17.77 -9.26
N THR A 638 6.12 -18.64 -9.68
CA THR A 638 4.88 -18.87 -8.93
C THR A 638 4.41 -20.32 -9.08
N PRO A 639 3.85 -20.94 -8.02
CA PRO A 639 3.15 -22.22 -8.14
C PRO A 639 1.72 -22.05 -8.69
N TYR A 640 1.26 -20.83 -8.89
CA TYR A 640 -0.11 -20.55 -9.35
C TYR A 640 -0.14 -20.24 -10.84
N TYR A 641 -0.82 -21.08 -11.61
CA TYR A 641 -1.09 -20.81 -13.01
C TYR A 641 -2.23 -19.78 -13.15
N LYS A 642 -1.87 -18.55 -13.54
CA LYS A 642 -2.80 -17.42 -13.71
C LYS A 642 -2.53 -16.72 -15.05
N PRO A 643 -2.81 -17.36 -16.19
CA PRO A 643 -2.54 -16.79 -17.51
C PRO A 643 -3.46 -15.61 -17.84
N ASP A 644 -2.98 -14.71 -18.69
CA ASP A 644 -3.70 -13.53 -19.19
C ASP A 644 -3.10 -13.11 -20.54
N PRO A 645 -3.88 -12.53 -21.47
CA PRO A 645 -3.36 -12.06 -22.76
C PRO A 645 -2.25 -11.01 -22.66
N SER A 646 -2.15 -10.30 -21.53
CA SER A 646 -1.21 -9.20 -21.33
C SER A 646 0.18 -9.62 -20.82
N TYR A 647 0.47 -10.92 -20.70
CA TYR A 647 1.79 -11.42 -20.29
C TYR A 647 2.03 -12.87 -20.72
N HIS A 648 3.19 -13.42 -20.35
CA HIS A 648 3.59 -14.79 -20.67
C HIS A 648 3.74 -15.65 -19.41
N PHE A 649 3.19 -16.85 -19.46
CA PHE A 649 3.32 -17.91 -18.47
C PHE A 649 4.02 -19.10 -19.11
N PHE A 650 5.22 -19.44 -18.65
CA PHE A 650 5.96 -20.63 -19.10
C PHE A 650 6.08 -21.63 -17.95
N ASN A 651 6.26 -22.92 -18.27
CA ASN A 651 6.63 -23.91 -17.26
C ASN A 651 7.99 -23.52 -16.65
N HIS A 652 8.16 -23.75 -15.35
CA HIS A 652 9.45 -23.52 -14.71
C HIS A 652 10.50 -24.52 -15.26
N PRO A 653 11.72 -24.08 -15.59
CA PRO A 653 12.69 -24.92 -16.31
C PRO A 653 13.26 -26.09 -15.49
N THR A 654 13.09 -26.09 -14.17
CA THR A 654 13.67 -27.12 -13.27
C THR A 654 12.71 -27.64 -12.21
N THR A 655 11.53 -27.04 -12.05
CA THR A 655 10.60 -27.36 -10.95
C THR A 655 9.24 -27.70 -11.55
N PRO A 656 8.83 -28.97 -11.51
CA PRO A 656 7.50 -29.37 -11.98
C PRO A 656 6.38 -28.59 -11.29
N ASP A 657 5.29 -28.36 -12.01
CA ASP A 657 4.07 -27.65 -11.55
C ASP A 657 4.31 -26.23 -11.00
N HIS A 658 5.48 -25.66 -11.26
CA HIS A 658 5.76 -24.24 -11.07
C HIS A 658 5.80 -23.55 -12.42
N TYR A 659 5.54 -22.26 -12.40
CA TYR A 659 5.47 -21.43 -13.58
C TYR A 659 6.36 -20.21 -13.44
N MET A 660 6.84 -19.77 -14.59
CA MET A 660 7.52 -18.51 -14.80
C MET A 660 6.53 -17.52 -15.39
N PHE A 661 6.34 -16.40 -14.71
CA PHE A 661 5.69 -15.22 -15.26
C PHE A 661 6.73 -14.32 -15.92
N MET A 662 6.40 -13.76 -17.07
CA MET A 662 7.27 -12.89 -17.85
C MET A 662 6.51 -11.75 -18.52
N LEU A 663 7.06 -10.55 -18.38
CA LEU A 663 6.69 -9.34 -19.12
C LEU A 663 7.90 -8.77 -19.83
N CYS A 664 7.77 -8.48 -21.12
CA CYS A 664 8.84 -7.90 -21.93
C CYS A 664 8.38 -6.58 -22.53
N TYR A 665 9.12 -5.50 -22.24
CA TYR A 665 8.92 -4.17 -22.79
C TYR A 665 10.06 -3.82 -23.73
N LYS A 666 9.73 -3.49 -24.98
CA LYS A 666 10.68 -3.00 -25.97
C LYS A 666 11.19 -1.62 -25.60
N ASN A 667 10.32 -0.75 -25.07
CA ASN A 667 10.67 0.60 -24.66
C ASN A 667 11.19 0.63 -23.21
N GLY A 668 12.38 0.07 -22.99
CA GLY A 668 13.05 0.02 -21.68
C GLY A 668 14.03 1.18 -21.47
N GLY A 669 15.33 0.87 -21.41
CA GLY A 669 16.41 1.84 -21.22
C GLY A 669 16.51 2.87 -22.33
N LEU A 670 16.28 2.51 -23.61
CA LEU A 670 16.32 3.48 -24.72
C LEU A 670 15.30 4.61 -24.56
N ALA A 671 14.12 4.29 -24.03
CA ALA A 671 13.10 5.30 -23.79
C ALA A 671 13.54 6.26 -22.67
N ARG A 672 14.16 5.72 -21.60
CA ARG A 672 14.74 6.54 -20.51
C ARG A 672 15.91 7.40 -20.99
N GLU A 673 16.76 6.88 -21.86
CA GLU A 673 17.86 7.65 -22.49
C GLU A 673 17.32 8.80 -23.34
N LYS A 674 16.27 8.58 -24.13
CA LYS A 674 15.63 9.65 -24.90
C LYS A 674 15.06 10.76 -24.01
N VAL A 675 14.45 10.41 -22.88
CA VAL A 675 13.98 11.42 -21.91
C VAL A 675 15.16 12.14 -21.25
N ARG A 676 16.22 11.43 -20.86
CA ARG A 676 17.46 12.02 -20.33
C ARG A 676 18.08 13.01 -21.31
N ASP A 677 18.16 12.66 -22.59
CA ASP A 677 18.87 13.46 -23.61
C ASP A 677 18.15 14.78 -23.96
N VAL A 678 16.89 14.93 -23.55
CA VAL A 678 16.15 16.21 -23.64
C VAL A 678 16.51 17.15 -22.47
N LEU A 679 17.00 16.62 -21.35
CA LEU A 679 17.39 17.42 -20.19
C LEU A 679 18.74 18.12 -20.42
N PRO A 680 19.02 19.22 -19.70
CA PRO A 680 20.33 19.87 -19.76
C PRO A 680 21.48 18.91 -19.41
N ALA A 681 22.57 18.97 -20.18
CA ALA A 681 23.75 18.17 -19.93
C ALA A 681 24.30 18.42 -18.50
N PRO A 682 24.64 17.38 -17.74
CA PRO A 682 25.14 17.53 -16.38
C PRO A 682 26.54 18.16 -16.35
N GLN A 683 26.86 18.87 -15.28
CA GLN A 683 28.23 19.35 -15.02
C GLN A 683 29.00 18.25 -14.28
N GLY A 684 29.70 17.37 -15.01
CA GLY A 684 30.50 16.28 -14.46
C GLY A 684 30.55 15.03 -15.35
N ASP A 685 31.21 13.98 -14.87
CA ASP A 685 31.39 12.73 -15.63
C ASP A 685 30.15 11.81 -15.63
N ASP A 686 29.24 11.95 -14.66
CA ASP A 686 27.99 11.19 -14.60
C ASP A 686 26.94 11.76 -15.58
N LYS A 687 26.78 11.07 -16.72
CA LYS A 687 25.81 11.42 -17.77
C LYS A 687 24.35 11.35 -17.31
N TRP A 688 24.04 10.64 -16.22
CA TRP A 688 22.69 10.52 -15.68
C TRP A 688 22.38 11.53 -14.57
N ALA A 689 23.35 12.32 -14.11
CA ALA A 689 23.18 13.18 -12.94
C ALA A 689 21.97 14.13 -13.02
N THR A 690 21.75 14.79 -14.16
CA THR A 690 20.56 15.66 -14.35
C THR A 690 19.27 14.85 -14.29
N PHE A 691 19.21 13.70 -14.96
CA PHE A 691 18.03 12.82 -14.94
C PHE A 691 17.74 12.32 -13.52
N ASN A 692 18.76 11.84 -12.81
CA ASN A 692 18.65 11.35 -11.44
C ASN A 692 18.13 12.43 -10.50
N LYS A 693 18.66 13.66 -10.65
CA LYS A 693 18.18 14.83 -9.93
C LYS A 693 16.69 15.06 -10.18
N GLN A 694 16.25 15.12 -11.44
CA GLN A 694 14.84 15.34 -11.76
C GLN A 694 13.92 14.21 -11.27
N VAL A 695 14.36 12.95 -11.35
CA VAL A 695 13.64 11.78 -10.82
C VAL A 695 13.46 11.85 -9.30
N LEU A 696 14.46 12.35 -8.57
CA LEU A 696 14.42 12.41 -7.10
C LEU A 696 13.76 13.69 -6.57
N GLU A 697 13.84 14.80 -7.31
CA GLU A 697 13.23 16.09 -6.93
C GLU A 697 11.74 16.18 -7.30
N THR A 698 11.33 15.50 -8.38
CA THR A 698 9.91 15.39 -8.73
C THR A 698 9.23 14.44 -7.72
N PRO A 699 8.09 14.80 -7.10
CA PRO A 699 7.41 13.90 -6.18
C PRO A 699 6.62 12.78 -6.90
N PRO A 700 6.19 11.71 -6.18
CA PRO A 700 5.19 10.73 -6.63
C PRO A 700 4.08 11.32 -7.49
N LEU A 701 3.97 10.89 -8.75
CA LEU A 701 2.99 11.34 -9.75
C LEU A 701 3.00 12.87 -10.03
N ASP A 702 4.11 13.55 -9.69
CA ASP A 702 4.27 15.02 -9.66
C ASP A 702 3.19 15.74 -8.83
N ILE A 703 2.67 15.07 -7.80
CA ILE A 703 1.75 15.66 -6.82
C ILE A 703 2.59 16.33 -5.74
N LYS A 704 2.63 17.66 -5.73
CA LYS A 704 3.36 18.46 -4.73
C LYS A 704 2.46 18.83 -3.56
N SER A 705 1.18 19.05 -3.84
CA SER A 705 0.17 19.50 -2.88
C SER A 705 -1.17 18.81 -3.10
N GLU A 706 -2.01 18.81 -2.07
CA GLU A 706 -3.38 18.31 -2.12
C GLU A 706 -4.20 19.16 -3.11
N GLY A 707 -4.70 18.53 -4.19
CA GLY A 707 -5.40 19.21 -5.29
C GLY A 707 -4.63 19.24 -6.62
N ASP A 708 -3.33 18.94 -6.63
CA ASP A 708 -2.59 18.74 -7.87
C ASP A 708 -3.14 17.52 -8.61
N LYS A 709 -3.29 17.64 -9.94
CA LYS A 709 -3.61 16.49 -10.78
C LYS A 709 -2.38 15.57 -10.87
N ALA A 710 -2.59 14.27 -10.65
CA ALA A 710 -1.60 13.23 -10.88
C ALA A 710 -1.21 13.19 -12.36
N LYS A 711 0.09 13.13 -12.64
CA LYS A 711 0.64 13.04 -13.99
C LYS A 711 1.01 11.61 -14.32
N LEU A 712 0.48 11.12 -15.44
CA LEU A 712 0.74 9.79 -16.00
C LEU A 712 1.26 9.94 -17.42
N GLY A 713 2.21 9.11 -17.81
CA GLY A 713 2.79 9.15 -19.16
C GLY A 713 2.95 7.77 -19.74
N LEU A 714 2.90 7.69 -21.07
CA LEU A 714 3.24 6.50 -21.86
C LEU A 714 4.32 6.91 -22.86
N TYR A 715 5.45 6.22 -22.88
CA TYR A 715 6.65 6.61 -23.66
C TYR A 715 7.08 5.48 -24.59
N PHE A 716 6.33 5.27 -25.68
CA PHE A 716 6.61 4.24 -26.67
C PHE A 716 7.30 4.84 -27.90
N TYR A 717 8.62 5.05 -27.83
CA TYR A 717 9.38 5.56 -28.98
C TYR A 717 9.54 4.55 -30.12
N LEU A 718 9.28 3.28 -29.84
CA LEU A 718 9.18 2.18 -30.78
C LEU A 718 7.81 1.51 -30.58
N PRO A 719 7.26 0.82 -31.60
CA PRO A 719 6.08 -0.02 -31.41
C PRO A 719 6.31 -1.01 -30.26
N GLU A 720 5.40 -1.03 -29.27
CA GLU A 720 5.54 -1.83 -28.05
C GLU A 720 5.00 -3.25 -28.25
N ILE A 721 5.52 -4.19 -27.46
CA ILE A 721 5.11 -5.59 -27.47
C ILE A 721 3.87 -5.78 -26.58
N VAL A 722 3.94 -5.27 -25.35
CA VAL A 722 2.90 -5.43 -24.32
C VAL A 722 2.55 -4.06 -23.70
N PRO A 723 1.37 -3.47 -24.03
CA PRO A 723 0.44 -3.91 -25.05
C PRO A 723 1.00 -3.70 -26.47
N ASN A 724 0.47 -4.41 -27.46
CA ASN A 724 0.80 -4.18 -28.87
C ASN A 724 0.23 -2.82 -29.32
N ILE A 725 1.04 -1.77 -29.22
CA ILE A 725 0.65 -0.40 -29.55
C ILE A 725 1.71 0.27 -30.42
N LYS A 726 1.26 1.13 -31.33
CA LYS A 726 2.13 1.94 -32.19
C LYS A 726 3.05 2.84 -31.36
N ALA A 727 4.14 3.27 -31.97
CA ALA A 727 5.00 4.29 -31.37
C ALA A 727 4.23 5.60 -31.12
N GLY A 728 4.44 6.21 -29.96
CA GLY A 728 3.91 7.50 -29.55
C GLY A 728 4.28 7.83 -28.10
N THR A 729 4.15 9.10 -27.75
CA THR A 729 4.24 9.57 -26.37
C THR A 729 2.93 10.25 -26.01
N TRP A 730 2.31 9.81 -24.93
CA TRP A 730 1.04 10.36 -24.44
C TRP A 730 1.22 10.77 -22.98
N ARG A 731 0.62 11.90 -22.62
CA ARG A 731 0.69 12.48 -21.28
C ARG A 731 -0.73 12.73 -20.83
N TYR A 732 -1.02 12.34 -19.60
CA TYR A 732 -2.34 12.44 -19.01
C TYR A 732 -2.26 13.08 -17.64
N THR A 733 -3.21 13.94 -17.33
CA THR A 733 -3.51 14.34 -15.97
C THR A 733 -4.77 13.62 -15.50
N CYS A 734 -4.80 13.18 -14.25
CA CYS A 734 -6.01 12.71 -13.59
C CYS A 734 -6.06 13.27 -12.17
N ASN A 735 -7.22 13.20 -11.53
CA ASN A 735 -7.34 13.47 -10.12
C ASN A 735 -6.53 12.43 -9.32
N ALA A 736 -6.20 12.72 -8.06
CA ALA A 736 -5.43 11.80 -7.21
C ALA A 736 -6.12 10.45 -6.95
N ASP A 737 -7.41 10.31 -7.30
CA ASP A 737 -8.19 9.06 -7.27
C ASP A 737 -8.24 8.31 -8.61
N GLY A 738 -7.48 8.77 -9.62
CA GLY A 738 -7.48 8.22 -10.97
C GLY A 738 -8.66 8.65 -11.84
N SER A 739 -9.63 9.40 -11.30
CA SER A 739 -10.77 9.93 -12.07
C SER A 739 -10.40 11.15 -12.92
N GLY A 740 -11.23 11.52 -13.89
CA GLY A 740 -11.02 12.73 -14.69
C GLY A 740 -9.73 12.68 -15.52
N LEU A 741 -9.40 11.50 -16.05
CA LEU A 741 -8.25 11.29 -16.94
C LEU A 741 -8.42 12.12 -18.21
N GLU A 742 -7.52 13.07 -18.41
CA GLU A 742 -7.50 14.00 -19.54
C GLU A 742 -6.11 13.99 -20.16
N GLU A 743 -6.04 13.83 -21.48
CA GLU A 743 -4.79 13.99 -22.22
C GLU A 743 -4.33 15.44 -22.16
N THR A 744 -3.04 15.66 -21.89
CA THR A 744 -2.45 17.00 -21.77
C THR A 744 -1.09 17.05 -22.44
N SER A 745 -0.66 18.26 -22.82
CA SER A 745 0.72 18.55 -23.21
C SER A 745 1.43 19.49 -22.22
N ASP A 746 0.79 19.77 -21.08
CA ASP A 746 1.09 20.89 -20.19
C ASP A 746 2.05 20.54 -19.04
N TRP A 747 3.19 19.89 -19.35
CA TRP A 747 4.33 19.82 -18.43
C TRP A 747 5.69 19.67 -19.12
N GLY A 748 6.74 20.14 -18.44
CA GLY A 748 8.11 20.20 -18.96
C GLY A 748 8.87 18.86 -18.95
N PRO A 749 9.99 18.77 -19.70
CA PRO A 749 10.79 17.56 -19.80
C PRO A 749 11.40 17.09 -18.46
N GLU A 750 11.51 17.98 -17.48
CA GLU A 750 11.95 17.67 -16.12
C GLU A 750 11.02 16.66 -15.45
N THR A 751 9.71 16.86 -15.57
CA THR A 751 8.70 15.94 -15.02
C THR A 751 8.73 14.59 -15.72
N ASP A 752 8.96 14.57 -17.04
CA ASP A 752 9.03 13.32 -17.82
C ASP A 752 10.11 12.37 -17.29
N ALA A 753 11.21 12.89 -16.71
CA ALA A 753 12.29 12.09 -16.15
C ALA A 753 11.77 11.10 -15.11
N ARG A 754 10.86 11.54 -14.24
CA ARG A 754 10.25 10.68 -13.22
C ARG A 754 9.10 9.84 -13.78
N VAL A 755 8.22 10.46 -14.54
CA VAL A 755 6.98 9.83 -15.04
C VAL A 755 7.28 8.64 -15.94
N ILE A 756 8.39 8.64 -16.71
CA ILE A 756 8.78 7.46 -17.51
C ILE A 756 9.15 6.24 -16.64
N VAL A 757 9.83 6.46 -15.51
CA VAL A 757 10.21 5.36 -14.61
C VAL A 757 8.98 4.83 -13.89
N GLU A 758 8.10 5.73 -13.42
CA GLU A 758 6.81 5.37 -12.83
C GLU A 758 5.95 4.59 -13.81
N SER A 759 5.81 5.07 -15.05
CA SER A 759 5.02 4.42 -16.09
C SER A 759 5.42 2.97 -16.32
N GLN A 760 6.71 2.71 -16.45
CA GLN A 760 7.25 1.36 -16.64
C GLN A 760 6.97 0.47 -15.43
N ALA A 761 7.18 0.97 -14.21
CA ALA A 761 6.93 0.22 -12.98
C ALA A 761 5.42 0.00 -12.71
N LEU A 762 4.56 0.97 -13.04
CA LEU A 762 3.11 0.87 -12.91
C LEU A 762 2.53 -0.17 -13.86
N SER A 763 3.07 -0.25 -15.08
CA SER A 763 2.71 -1.30 -16.04
C SER A 763 3.04 -2.70 -15.50
N MET A 764 4.23 -2.88 -14.91
CA MET A 764 4.63 -4.15 -14.26
C MET A 764 3.70 -4.49 -13.10
N ARG A 765 3.39 -3.51 -12.25
CA ARG A 765 2.47 -3.67 -11.11
C ARG A 765 1.08 -4.11 -11.56
N LEU A 766 0.51 -3.39 -12.53
CA LEU A 766 -0.84 -3.64 -13.04
C LEU A 766 -0.98 -5.08 -13.56
N ARG A 767 0.05 -5.62 -14.20
CA ARG A 767 0.00 -6.95 -14.83
C ARG A 767 0.36 -8.08 -13.88
N SER A 768 1.13 -7.81 -12.83
CA SER A 768 1.51 -8.82 -11.83
C SER A 768 0.59 -8.88 -10.61
N HIS A 769 -0.43 -8.02 -10.51
CA HIS A 769 -1.30 -7.92 -9.33
C HIS A 769 -1.96 -9.24 -8.90
N ASN A 770 -2.29 -10.12 -9.86
CA ASN A 770 -2.90 -11.43 -9.60
C ASN A 770 -1.90 -12.49 -9.11
N LEU A 771 -0.60 -12.17 -9.11
CA LEU A 771 0.48 -13.09 -8.74
C LEU A 771 1.11 -12.77 -7.38
N VAL A 772 0.81 -11.59 -6.85
CA VAL A 772 1.28 -11.16 -5.54
C VAL A 772 0.18 -11.32 -4.51
N HIS A 773 0.57 -11.77 -3.32
CA HIS A 773 -0.26 -11.70 -2.12
C HIS A 773 0.51 -10.97 -1.02
N SER A 774 -0.14 -10.71 0.11
CA SER A 774 0.53 -10.07 1.25
C SER A 774 1.71 -10.97 1.71
N PRO A 775 2.94 -10.44 1.80
CA PRO A 775 4.09 -11.23 2.25
C PRO A 775 4.17 -11.37 3.78
N SER A 776 3.47 -10.51 4.53
CA SER A 776 3.36 -10.57 6.00
C SER A 776 2.20 -9.69 6.51
N ASP A 777 1.74 -9.95 7.74
CA ASP A 777 0.63 -9.22 8.36
C ASP A 777 0.86 -7.70 8.34
N GLY A 778 -0.11 -6.96 7.79
CA GLY A 778 -0.07 -5.49 7.71
C GLY A 778 0.59 -4.92 6.45
N LEU A 779 1.14 -5.76 5.55
CA LEU A 779 1.63 -5.31 4.24
C LEU A 779 0.61 -5.56 3.13
N PRO A 780 0.48 -4.65 2.14
CA PRO A 780 -0.33 -4.89 0.96
C PRO A 780 0.26 -6.01 0.09
N ALA A 781 -0.55 -6.54 -0.83
CA ALA A 781 -0.07 -7.50 -1.82
C ALA A 781 1.03 -6.88 -2.70
N GLN A 782 2.21 -7.47 -2.66
CA GLN A 782 3.42 -6.97 -3.33
C GLN A 782 4.50 -8.07 -3.39
N PRO A 783 5.55 -7.90 -4.22
CA PRO A 783 6.71 -8.76 -4.18
C PRO A 783 7.39 -8.71 -2.80
N LYS A 784 7.98 -9.84 -2.42
CA LYS A 784 8.75 -9.94 -1.18
C LYS A 784 10.10 -9.26 -1.33
N ARG A 785 10.82 -9.57 -2.40
CA ARG A 785 12.10 -8.95 -2.79
C ARG A 785 12.07 -8.60 -4.27
N ILE A 786 12.77 -7.54 -4.64
CA ILE A 786 12.94 -7.13 -6.02
C ILE A 786 14.42 -7.14 -6.36
N TYR A 787 14.83 -7.95 -7.32
CA TYR A 787 16.19 -8.04 -7.82
C TYR A 787 16.32 -7.24 -9.12
N LEU A 788 17.14 -6.21 -9.13
CA LEU A 788 17.48 -5.41 -10.30
C LEU A 788 18.74 -5.97 -10.95
N VAL A 789 18.67 -6.18 -12.26
CA VAL A 789 19.80 -6.61 -13.08
C VAL A 789 19.94 -5.74 -14.32
N GLY A 790 21.09 -5.79 -15.01
CA GLY A 790 21.36 -5.02 -16.23
C GLY A 790 21.81 -3.58 -15.97
N GLY A 791 22.19 -2.85 -17.02
CA GLY A 791 22.86 -1.54 -16.88
C GLY A 791 22.05 -0.47 -16.14
N GLY A 792 20.72 -0.53 -16.19
CA GLY A 792 19.86 0.40 -15.44
C GLY A 792 19.80 0.12 -13.93
N SER A 793 20.21 -1.07 -13.48
CA SER A 793 20.25 -1.41 -12.04
C SER A 793 21.29 -0.61 -11.25
N LEU A 794 22.27 -0.02 -11.94
CA LEU A 794 23.31 0.85 -11.35
C LEU A 794 22.78 2.24 -10.99
N ASN A 795 21.57 2.59 -11.41
CA ASN A 795 21.00 3.91 -11.21
C ASN A 795 20.12 3.92 -9.94
N PRO A 796 20.55 4.58 -8.84
CA PRO A 796 19.81 4.57 -7.59
C PRO A 796 18.46 5.29 -7.67
N ALA A 797 18.32 6.28 -8.56
CA ALA A 797 17.04 6.97 -8.75
C ALA A 797 16.00 6.06 -9.42
N ILE A 798 16.42 5.23 -10.37
CA ILE A 798 15.55 4.21 -10.98
C ILE A 798 15.17 3.14 -9.95
N ALA A 799 16.15 2.64 -9.19
CA ALA A 799 15.91 1.64 -8.15
C ALA A 799 14.91 2.15 -7.10
N ARG A 800 15.05 3.41 -6.69
CA ARG A 800 14.14 4.09 -5.76
C ARG A 800 12.70 4.10 -6.27
N VAL A 801 12.46 4.56 -7.50
CA VAL A 801 11.11 4.64 -8.06
C VAL A 801 10.50 3.25 -8.30
N ILE A 802 11.31 2.27 -8.71
CA ILE A 802 10.84 0.87 -8.80
C ILE A 802 10.38 0.37 -7.43
N GLY A 803 11.14 0.62 -6.37
CA GLY A 803 10.76 0.30 -5.01
C GLY A 803 9.48 1.02 -4.56
N ASP A 804 9.38 2.32 -4.84
CA ASP A 804 8.21 3.13 -4.52
C ASP A 804 6.92 2.59 -5.18
N VAL A 805 7.02 2.11 -6.43
CA VAL A 805 5.88 1.66 -7.23
C VAL A 805 5.56 0.17 -7.06
N LEU A 806 6.55 -0.72 -7.14
CA LEU A 806 6.36 -2.17 -7.04
C LEU A 806 6.37 -2.67 -5.60
N GLY A 807 7.01 -1.96 -4.67
CA GLY A 807 7.20 -2.37 -3.29
C GLY A 807 8.51 -3.13 -3.09
N GLY A 808 8.40 -4.34 -2.52
CA GLY A 808 9.55 -5.12 -2.06
C GLY A 808 9.63 -5.04 -0.54
N ALA A 809 8.90 -5.93 0.14
CA ALA A 809 8.75 -5.93 1.59
C ALA A 809 10.08 -6.03 2.36
N GLU A 810 11.06 -6.75 1.81
CA GLU A 810 12.39 -6.89 2.42
C GLU A 810 13.44 -5.97 1.78
N GLY A 811 13.17 -5.48 0.56
CA GLY A 811 14.02 -4.52 -0.13
C GLY A 811 14.08 -4.69 -1.65
N VAL A 812 14.80 -3.76 -2.26
CA VAL A 812 15.28 -3.82 -3.64
C VAL A 812 16.78 -4.11 -3.61
N TYR A 813 17.20 -5.10 -4.36
CA TYR A 813 18.55 -5.63 -4.38
C TYR A 813 19.12 -5.52 -5.78
N LYS A 814 20.39 -5.20 -5.89
CA LYS A 814 21.16 -5.32 -7.13
C LYS A 814 21.90 -6.66 -7.10
N LEU A 815 21.87 -7.38 -8.21
CA LEU A 815 22.64 -8.61 -8.39
C LEU A 815 24.04 -8.27 -8.93
N ASP A 816 25.09 -8.62 -8.19
CA ASP A 816 26.48 -8.36 -8.57
C ASP A 816 27.13 -9.58 -9.25
N VAL A 817 26.44 -10.14 -10.26
CA VAL A 817 26.91 -11.35 -10.98
C VAL A 817 27.53 -11.05 -12.34
N GLY A 818 27.86 -9.78 -12.61
CA GLY A 818 28.26 -9.33 -13.95
C GLY A 818 27.11 -9.44 -14.97
N GLY A 819 27.28 -8.88 -16.17
CA GLY A 819 26.22 -8.81 -17.19
C GLY A 819 25.72 -10.14 -17.79
N ASN A 820 25.98 -11.30 -17.16
CA ASN A 820 25.83 -12.65 -17.73
C ASN A 820 24.86 -13.57 -16.95
N ALA A 821 23.80 -13.03 -16.34
CA ALA A 821 22.84 -13.81 -15.54
C ALA A 821 22.28 -15.04 -16.28
N CYS A 822 21.94 -14.93 -17.57
CA CYS A 822 21.41 -16.06 -18.36
C CYS A 822 22.43 -17.21 -18.53
N ALA A 823 23.71 -16.91 -18.77
CA ALA A 823 24.76 -17.90 -18.88
C ALA A 823 25.02 -18.58 -17.53
N LEU A 824 24.99 -17.81 -16.44
CA LEU A 824 25.16 -18.31 -15.08
C LEU A 824 24.04 -19.28 -14.70
N GLY A 825 22.78 -18.94 -14.99
CA GLY A 825 21.66 -19.86 -14.74
C GLY A 825 21.70 -21.13 -15.59
N GLY A 826 22.23 -21.06 -16.82
CA GLY A 826 22.57 -22.25 -17.61
C GLY A 826 23.61 -23.13 -16.92
N ALA A 827 24.67 -22.53 -16.37
CA ALA A 827 25.70 -23.26 -15.63
C ALA A 827 25.17 -23.85 -14.31
N TYR A 828 24.32 -23.13 -13.57
CA TYR A 828 23.65 -23.64 -12.36
C TYR A 828 22.68 -24.78 -12.71
N LYS A 829 21.97 -24.70 -13.84
CA LYS A 829 21.14 -25.80 -14.35
C LYS A 829 21.97 -27.05 -14.61
N ALA A 830 23.20 -26.91 -15.14
CA ALA A 830 24.11 -28.03 -15.34
C ALA A 830 24.58 -28.64 -14.01
N VAL A 831 24.97 -27.80 -13.03
CA VAL A 831 25.34 -28.29 -11.68
C VAL A 831 24.17 -29.06 -11.05
N TRP A 832 22.96 -28.51 -11.12
CA TRP A 832 21.79 -29.21 -10.61
C TRP A 832 21.51 -30.52 -11.36
N ALA A 833 21.51 -30.50 -12.69
CA ALA A 833 21.24 -31.68 -13.51
C ALA A 833 22.14 -32.88 -13.16
N PHE A 834 23.42 -32.64 -12.89
CA PHE A 834 24.42 -33.71 -12.73
C PHE A 834 24.89 -33.95 -11.31
N GLU A 835 24.55 -33.09 -10.35
CA GLU A 835 24.90 -33.27 -8.93
C GLU A 835 23.70 -33.37 -7.98
N ARG A 836 22.47 -33.24 -8.47
CA ARG A 836 21.25 -33.48 -7.66
C ARG A 836 21.15 -34.94 -7.25
N LYS A 837 20.68 -35.16 -6.02
CA LYS A 837 20.18 -36.48 -5.61
C LYS A 837 18.82 -36.77 -6.24
N ASP A 838 18.39 -38.03 -6.21
CA ASP A 838 17.04 -38.40 -6.66
C ASP A 838 15.98 -37.59 -5.92
N GLY A 839 15.20 -36.81 -6.67
CA GLY A 839 14.16 -35.93 -6.15
C GLY A 839 14.62 -34.59 -5.56
N GLU A 840 15.93 -34.30 -5.51
CA GLU A 840 16.44 -33.02 -4.99
C GLU A 840 16.16 -31.88 -5.98
N THR A 841 15.47 -30.83 -5.49
CA THR A 841 15.05 -29.70 -6.34
C THR A 841 16.21 -28.75 -6.62
N PHE A 842 16.02 -27.86 -7.59
CA PHE A 842 17.00 -26.83 -7.92
C PHE A 842 17.30 -25.94 -6.72
N ASP A 843 16.27 -25.47 -6.03
CA ASP A 843 16.41 -24.58 -4.87
C ASP A 843 17.07 -25.29 -3.67
N GLU A 844 16.83 -26.59 -3.50
CA GLU A 844 17.47 -27.37 -2.44
C GLU A 844 18.97 -27.54 -2.66
N LEU A 845 19.43 -27.72 -3.90
CA LEU A 845 20.85 -27.92 -4.18
C LEU A 845 21.60 -26.60 -4.36
N ILE A 846 21.10 -25.75 -5.25
CA ILE A 846 21.74 -24.47 -5.57
C ILE A 846 21.59 -23.50 -4.41
N GLY A 847 20.43 -23.44 -3.76
CA GLY A 847 20.21 -22.57 -2.59
C GLY A 847 21.12 -22.88 -1.40
N LYS A 848 21.60 -24.12 -1.23
CA LYS A 848 22.61 -24.46 -0.20
C LYS A 848 24.01 -23.95 -0.53
N ARG A 849 24.33 -23.80 -1.81
CA ARG A 849 25.66 -23.43 -2.31
C ARG A 849 25.75 -21.93 -2.63
N TRP A 850 24.61 -21.30 -2.87
CA TRP A 850 24.49 -19.89 -3.19
C TRP A 850 24.56 -19.04 -1.91
N LYS A 851 25.47 -18.07 -1.88
CA LYS A 851 25.69 -17.18 -0.73
C LYS A 851 25.18 -15.78 -1.04
N GLU A 852 24.14 -15.38 -0.32
CA GLU A 852 23.44 -14.11 -0.51
C GLU A 852 24.38 -12.90 -0.31
N GLU A 853 25.18 -12.92 0.77
CA GLU A 853 26.10 -11.84 1.16
C GLU A 853 27.17 -11.54 0.10
N ASP A 854 27.54 -12.52 -0.72
CA ASP A 854 28.61 -12.41 -1.71
C ASP A 854 28.11 -11.98 -3.10
N THR A 855 26.79 -11.97 -3.33
CA THR A 855 26.21 -11.87 -4.69
C THR A 855 25.14 -10.82 -4.85
N ILE A 856 24.54 -10.32 -3.75
CA ILE A 856 23.52 -9.26 -3.82
C ILE A 856 23.85 -8.08 -2.91
N GLU A 857 23.49 -6.88 -3.36
CA GLU A 857 23.62 -5.64 -2.61
C GLU A 857 22.23 -5.03 -2.43
N LYS A 858 21.82 -4.73 -1.19
CA LYS A 858 20.56 -4.01 -0.96
C LYS A 858 20.75 -2.54 -1.37
N VAL A 859 20.02 -2.09 -2.40
CA VAL A 859 20.16 -0.74 -2.98
C VAL A 859 19.00 0.20 -2.63
N ASP A 860 17.87 -0.34 -2.18
CA ASP A 860 16.74 0.45 -1.68
C ASP A 860 15.88 -0.37 -0.70
N ASP A 861 15.15 0.31 0.19
CA ASP A 861 14.24 -0.36 1.13
C ASP A 861 12.96 -0.90 0.49
N GLY A 862 12.65 -0.48 -0.74
CA GLY A 862 11.47 -0.95 -1.48
C GLY A 862 10.19 -0.29 -0.97
N PHE A 863 9.36 -1.08 -0.28
CA PHE A 863 8.06 -0.63 0.18
C PHE A 863 8.13 0.61 1.07
N ARG A 864 7.37 1.65 0.71
CA ARG A 864 7.19 2.87 1.52
C ARG A 864 5.73 3.16 1.74
N ASP A 865 5.36 3.16 3.01
CA ASP A 865 4.00 3.46 3.43
C ASP A 865 3.60 4.88 3.01
N GLY A 866 2.36 5.03 2.53
CA GLY A 866 1.84 6.24 1.91
C GLY A 866 2.18 6.35 0.41
N ILE A 867 3.44 6.22 0.02
CA ILE A 867 3.88 6.34 -1.39
C ILE A 867 3.30 5.19 -2.22
N PHE A 868 3.42 3.95 -1.74
CA PHE A 868 2.92 2.78 -2.43
C PHE A 868 1.40 2.86 -2.65
N GLN A 869 0.66 3.34 -1.64
CA GLN A 869 -0.79 3.52 -1.70
C GLN A 869 -1.20 4.63 -2.68
N GLN A 870 -0.40 5.69 -2.83
CA GLN A 870 -0.64 6.76 -3.80
C GLN A 870 -0.72 6.20 -5.23
N TYR A 871 0.21 5.31 -5.60
CA TYR A 871 0.18 4.62 -6.89
C TYR A 871 -1.01 3.69 -7.07
N VAL A 872 -1.37 2.93 -6.02
CA VAL A 872 -2.56 2.05 -6.04
C VAL A 872 -3.82 2.86 -6.30
N THR A 873 -3.93 4.01 -5.66
CA THR A 873 -5.12 4.87 -5.75
C THR A 873 -5.32 5.38 -7.18
N VAL A 874 -4.25 5.76 -7.88
CA VAL A 874 -4.34 6.29 -9.25
C VAL A 874 -4.55 5.22 -10.34
N MET A 875 -4.02 3.99 -10.16
CA MET A 875 -4.00 2.96 -11.22
C MET A 875 -5.29 2.16 -11.40
N CYS A 876 -6.26 2.24 -10.49
CA CYS A 876 -7.46 1.40 -10.55
C CYS A 876 -8.76 2.20 -10.68
N PRO A 877 -8.96 2.95 -11.80
CA PRO A 877 -10.14 3.79 -11.98
C PRO A 877 -11.42 2.99 -12.30
N SER A 878 -11.37 1.67 -12.53
CA SER A 878 -12.57 0.79 -12.64
C SER A 878 -12.79 -0.11 -11.43
N VAL A 879 -11.89 0.00 -10.45
CA VAL A 879 -12.24 -0.19 -9.05
C VAL A 879 -12.74 1.14 -8.46
N ALA A 880 -12.99 2.17 -9.29
CA ALA A 880 -13.74 3.35 -8.89
C ALA A 880 -15.27 3.17 -8.94
N GLU A 881 -15.78 2.01 -9.37
CA GLU A 881 -17.18 1.58 -9.11
C GLU A 881 -17.28 0.44 -8.06
N LEU A 882 -16.16 0.02 -7.45
CA LEU A 882 -16.17 -1.00 -6.37
C LEU A 882 -15.12 -0.80 -5.26
N HIS A 883 -14.41 0.31 -5.21
CA HIS A 883 -13.65 0.84 -4.08
C HIS A 883 -13.80 2.38 -4.03
N VAL A 884 -14.93 2.84 -3.50
CA VAL A 884 -14.86 3.93 -2.53
C VAL A 884 -14.19 3.37 -1.27
N SER A 885 -12.89 3.08 -1.31
CA SER A 885 -12.15 2.66 -0.10
C SER A 885 -10.69 3.00 -0.24
N ASN A 886 -10.26 4.06 0.45
CA ASN A 886 -9.50 3.97 1.71
C ASN A 886 -8.01 3.95 1.39
N ASN A 887 -7.38 5.14 1.36
CA ASN A 887 -5.98 5.39 1.78
C ASN A 887 -5.47 6.82 1.47
N GLY A 888 -6.33 7.82 1.31
CA GLY A 888 -6.07 9.06 2.05
C GLY A 888 -6.23 8.71 3.53
N THR A 889 -5.29 9.11 4.39
CA THR A 889 -5.44 8.95 5.84
C THR A 889 -6.84 9.45 6.17
N PRO A 890 -7.74 8.61 6.68
CA PRO A 890 -9.16 8.97 6.72
C PRO A 890 -9.49 10.21 7.56
N VAL A 891 -8.51 10.58 8.39
CA VAL A 891 -8.42 11.82 9.16
C VAL A 891 -8.49 13.08 8.29
N ILE A 892 -7.98 13.06 7.04
CA ILE A 892 -7.95 14.20 6.11
C ILE A 892 -9.19 14.21 5.19
N LYS A 893 -9.68 13.04 4.77
CA LYS A 893 -10.84 12.91 3.86
C LYS A 893 -12.15 13.43 4.46
N LEU A 894 -12.32 13.22 5.76
CA LEU A 894 -13.54 13.61 6.47
C LEU A 894 -13.72 15.15 6.50
N PRO A 895 -12.74 15.97 6.93
CA PRO A 895 -12.87 17.43 6.88
C PRO A 895 -12.95 17.97 5.45
N VAL A 896 -12.19 17.43 4.49
CA VAL A 896 -12.20 17.94 3.09
C VAL A 896 -13.54 17.68 2.40
N SER A 897 -14.08 16.45 2.49
CA SER A 897 -15.38 16.12 1.88
C SER A 897 -16.54 16.88 2.52
N PHE A 898 -16.47 17.10 3.84
CA PHE A 898 -17.44 17.87 4.60
C PHE A 898 -17.43 19.35 4.17
N LEU A 899 -16.24 19.97 4.08
CA LEU A 899 -16.08 21.35 3.64
C LEU A 899 -16.50 21.52 2.17
N TYR A 900 -16.11 20.60 1.28
CA TYR A 900 -16.47 20.66 -0.13
C TYR A 900 -18.00 20.65 -0.33
N GLU A 901 -18.72 19.73 0.31
CA GLU A 901 -20.16 19.58 0.08
C GLU A 901 -20.98 20.72 0.72
N HIS A 902 -20.50 21.31 1.83
CA HIS A 902 -21.20 22.42 2.50
C HIS A 902 -20.80 23.82 2.00
N ILE A 903 -19.58 24.00 1.51
CA ILE A 903 -19.06 25.32 1.08
C ILE A 903 -19.09 25.47 -0.45
N LEU A 904 -18.68 24.44 -1.19
CA LEU A 904 -18.44 24.54 -2.63
C LEU A 904 -19.59 23.98 -3.47
N VAL A 905 -20.39 23.04 -2.94
CA VAL A 905 -21.52 22.45 -3.64
C VAL A 905 -22.82 23.20 -3.33
N THR A 906 -23.49 23.66 -4.39
CA THR A 906 -24.80 24.31 -4.30
C THR A 906 -25.85 23.34 -3.76
N ARG A 907 -26.80 23.82 -2.96
CA ARG A 907 -27.76 22.99 -2.21
C ARG A 907 -28.49 21.92 -3.06
N ARG A 908 -28.79 22.22 -4.33
CA ARG A 908 -29.47 21.29 -5.25
C ARG A 908 -28.63 20.08 -5.65
N HIS A 909 -27.30 20.17 -5.56
CA HIS A 909 -26.35 19.13 -5.96
C HIS A 909 -25.75 18.36 -4.77
N ARG A 910 -26.14 18.67 -3.53
CA ARG A 910 -25.73 17.91 -2.34
C ARG A 910 -26.48 16.58 -2.26
N SER A 911 -25.93 15.59 -1.55
CA SER A 911 -26.64 14.34 -1.33
C SER A 911 -27.98 14.55 -0.59
N PRO A 912 -29.02 13.72 -0.83
CA PRO A 912 -30.35 13.95 -0.26
C PRO A 912 -30.38 14.06 1.28
N PHE A 913 -29.51 13.32 1.98
CA PHE A 913 -29.31 13.47 3.42
C PHE A 913 -28.71 14.84 3.78
N VAL A 914 -27.62 15.25 3.12
CA VAL A 914 -26.91 16.52 3.40
C VAL A 914 -27.77 17.75 3.08
N GLN A 915 -28.73 17.64 2.15
CA GLN A 915 -29.70 18.72 1.89
C GLN A 915 -30.59 19.06 3.11
N ARG A 916 -30.72 18.12 4.06
CA ARG A 916 -31.60 18.18 5.22
C ARG A 916 -30.86 18.13 6.56
N ALA A 917 -29.67 17.54 6.59
CA ALA A 917 -28.86 17.37 7.79
C ALA A 917 -28.21 18.70 8.22
N THR A 918 -28.06 18.89 9.52
CA THR A 918 -27.18 19.94 10.07
C THR A 918 -25.71 19.59 9.82
N LEU A 919 -24.83 20.59 9.93
CA LEU A 919 -23.38 20.41 9.88
C LEU A 919 -22.90 19.34 10.88
N PHE A 920 -23.45 19.34 12.09
CA PHE A 920 -23.12 18.34 13.10
C PHE A 920 -23.59 16.93 12.70
N GLU A 921 -24.84 16.80 12.26
CA GLU A 921 -25.41 15.50 11.85
C GLU A 921 -24.62 14.88 10.69
N ASP A 922 -24.30 15.67 9.66
CA ASP A 922 -23.50 15.21 8.53
C ASP A 922 -22.07 14.83 8.94
N PHE A 923 -21.41 15.66 9.76
CA PHE A 923 -20.09 15.34 10.27
C PHE A 923 -20.06 14.00 11.03
N VAL A 924 -21.03 13.77 11.92
CA VAL A 924 -21.10 12.53 12.70
C VAL A 924 -21.42 11.34 11.80
N VAL A 925 -22.34 11.45 10.85
CA VAL A 925 -22.64 10.36 9.90
C VAL A 925 -21.41 10.00 9.06
N ARG A 926 -20.63 10.99 8.62
CA ARG A 926 -19.35 10.74 7.95
C ARG A 926 -18.34 10.05 8.85
N CYS A 927 -18.28 10.40 10.14
CA CYS A 927 -17.41 9.73 11.12
C CYS A 927 -17.82 8.27 11.32
N VAL A 928 -19.13 8.01 11.40
CA VAL A 928 -19.68 6.66 11.53
C VAL A 928 -19.40 5.86 10.26
N ARG A 929 -19.65 6.42 9.08
CA ARG A 929 -19.30 5.79 7.79
C ARG A 929 -17.82 5.44 7.70
N PHE A 930 -16.97 6.38 8.12
CA PHE A 930 -15.53 6.14 8.20
C PHE A 930 -15.21 4.98 9.15
N ALA A 931 -15.79 4.99 10.36
CA ALA A 931 -15.58 3.94 11.34
C ALA A 931 -16.02 2.56 10.81
N PHE A 932 -17.19 2.46 10.17
CA PHE A 932 -17.69 1.21 9.60
C PHE A 932 -16.84 0.69 8.44
N ALA A 933 -16.30 1.58 7.60
CA ALA A 933 -15.48 1.19 6.45
C ALA A 933 -14.01 0.88 6.79
N SER A 934 -13.50 1.36 7.93
CA SER A 934 -12.05 1.36 8.19
C SER A 934 -11.62 0.81 9.54
N ILE A 935 -12.51 0.72 10.53
CA ILE A 935 -12.17 0.14 11.84
C ILE A 935 -12.49 -1.35 11.80
N PRO A 936 -11.52 -2.25 12.08
CA PRO A 936 -11.78 -3.68 12.18
C PRO A 936 -12.93 -3.98 13.15
N PRO A 937 -13.84 -4.91 12.84
CA PRO A 937 -15.02 -5.19 13.66
C PRO A 937 -14.69 -5.51 15.13
N ARG A 938 -13.55 -6.17 15.38
CA ARG A 938 -13.05 -6.46 16.75
C ARG A 938 -12.81 -5.20 17.58
N ILE A 939 -12.34 -4.12 16.96
CA ILE A 939 -12.14 -2.83 17.62
C ILE A 939 -13.48 -2.10 17.73
N GLY A 940 -14.30 -2.13 16.66
CA GLY A 940 -15.66 -1.58 16.65
C GLY A 940 -16.51 -2.11 17.81
N ARG A 941 -16.48 -3.42 18.09
CA ARG A 941 -17.16 -4.08 19.21
C ARG A 941 -16.91 -3.43 20.57
N VAL A 942 -15.73 -2.84 20.80
CA VAL A 942 -15.41 -2.16 22.06
C VAL A 942 -16.32 -0.96 22.27
N PHE A 943 -16.57 -0.16 21.22
CA PHE A 943 -17.41 1.03 21.28
C PHE A 943 -18.89 0.70 21.53
N PHE A 944 -19.35 -0.44 21.02
CA PHE A 944 -20.72 -0.94 21.23
C PHE A 944 -20.85 -1.82 22.48
N SER A 945 -19.79 -1.97 23.27
CA SER A 945 -19.80 -2.78 24.48
C SER A 945 -20.51 -2.08 25.64
N LYS A 946 -21.06 -2.87 26.55
CA LYS A 946 -21.66 -2.39 27.80
C LYS A 946 -20.71 -1.50 28.62
N GLN A 947 -19.42 -1.83 28.65
CA GLN A 947 -18.40 -1.13 29.42
C GLN A 947 -18.19 0.31 28.93
N VAL A 948 -18.46 0.57 27.65
CA VAL A 948 -18.37 1.90 27.04
C VAL A 948 -19.73 2.60 27.06
N ALA A 949 -20.80 1.92 26.62
CA ALA A 949 -22.11 2.54 26.45
C ALA A 949 -22.76 3.05 27.76
N LEU A 950 -22.70 2.25 28.85
CA LEU A 950 -23.38 2.60 30.09
C LEU A 950 -22.83 3.86 30.78
N PRO A 951 -21.50 4.09 30.89
CA PRO A 951 -20.96 5.35 31.37
C PRO A 951 -21.47 6.58 30.61
N PHE A 952 -21.54 6.51 29.28
CA PHE A 952 -22.04 7.63 28.46
C PHE A 952 -23.53 7.90 28.72
N LEU A 953 -24.35 6.85 28.84
CA LEU A 953 -25.76 6.99 29.20
C LEU A 953 -25.90 7.65 30.58
N ARG A 954 -25.15 7.18 31.58
CA ARG A 954 -25.16 7.76 32.94
C ARG A 954 -24.74 9.23 32.95
N TRP A 955 -23.69 9.59 32.20
CA TRP A 955 -23.27 10.99 32.08
C TRP A 955 -24.34 11.86 31.42
N ARG A 956 -25.01 11.39 30.37
CA ARG A 956 -26.13 12.10 29.73
C ARG A 956 -27.30 12.27 30.69
N MET A 957 -27.69 11.20 31.38
CA MET A 957 -28.70 11.25 32.43
C MET A 957 -28.36 12.31 33.48
N LEU A 958 -27.13 12.33 33.99
CA LEU A 958 -26.67 13.32 34.97
C LEU A 958 -26.73 14.76 34.46
N ARG A 959 -26.30 15.02 33.21
CA ARG A 959 -26.41 16.35 32.58
C ARG A 959 -27.86 16.84 32.49
N HIS A 960 -28.82 15.92 32.42
CA HIS A 960 -30.25 16.20 32.39
C HIS A 960 -30.94 16.06 33.75
N GLY A 961 -30.18 15.93 34.85
CA GLY A 961 -30.71 15.88 36.23
C GLY A 961 -31.20 14.52 36.70
N TYR A 962 -30.99 13.45 35.93
CA TYR A 962 -31.38 12.09 36.29
C TYR A 962 -30.24 11.37 37.02
N PHE A 963 -30.39 11.17 38.34
CA PHE A 963 -29.45 10.39 39.16
C PHE A 963 -29.73 8.88 39.13
N ARG A 964 -30.93 8.49 38.73
CA ARG A 964 -31.37 7.09 38.54
C ARG A 964 -32.18 7.00 37.25
N SER A 965 -32.24 5.79 36.68
CA SER A 965 -33.04 5.55 35.47
C SER A 965 -34.51 5.84 35.76
N PRO A 966 -35.21 6.60 34.89
CA PRO A 966 -36.65 6.85 35.05
C PRO A 966 -37.49 5.60 34.78
N VAL A 967 -36.92 4.63 34.07
CA VAL A 967 -37.53 3.31 33.79
C VAL A 967 -36.70 2.24 34.49
N TYR A 968 -37.36 1.30 35.15
CA TYR A 968 -36.68 0.15 35.74
C TYR A 968 -36.16 -0.76 34.64
N TRP A 969 -34.88 -1.10 34.70
CA TRP A 969 -34.28 -2.08 33.80
C TRP A 969 -33.31 -3.00 34.54
N GLN A 970 -33.20 -4.23 34.05
CA GLN A 970 -32.32 -5.25 34.60
C GLN A 970 -31.74 -6.14 33.50
N GLU A 971 -30.56 -6.69 33.74
CA GLU A 971 -29.94 -7.67 32.85
C GLU A 971 -30.48 -9.06 33.12
N TYR A 972 -30.73 -9.79 32.04
CA TYR A 972 -31.02 -11.20 32.06
C TYR A 972 -29.78 -11.98 31.58
N ASN A 973 -29.28 -12.87 32.43
CA ASN A 973 -28.14 -13.74 32.13
C ASN A 973 -28.55 -15.21 32.30
N GLY A 974 -29.21 -15.76 31.27
CA GLY A 974 -29.61 -17.17 31.23
C GLY A 974 -28.50 -18.09 30.71
N ARG A 975 -28.74 -19.40 30.74
CA ARG A 975 -27.82 -20.40 30.17
C ARG A 975 -27.73 -20.33 28.65
N ASN A 976 -28.85 -20.04 27.98
CA ASN A 976 -28.97 -20.15 26.53
C ASN A 976 -28.94 -18.79 25.81
N PHE A 977 -29.19 -17.69 26.51
CA PHE A 977 -29.20 -16.34 25.94
C PHE A 977 -29.02 -15.28 27.02
N ARG A 978 -28.71 -14.06 26.60
CA ARG A 978 -28.58 -12.87 27.44
C ARG A 978 -29.43 -11.73 26.89
N GLY A 979 -29.71 -10.72 27.71
CA GLY A 979 -30.43 -9.54 27.27
C GLY A 979 -30.73 -8.54 28.38
N ILE A 980 -31.54 -7.54 28.07
CA ILE A 980 -31.96 -6.49 29.02
C ILE A 980 -33.48 -6.36 29.00
N TRP A 981 -34.08 -6.42 30.19
CA TRP A 981 -35.47 -6.05 30.42
C TRP A 981 -35.58 -4.58 30.81
N ALA A 982 -36.50 -3.85 30.20
CA ALA A 982 -36.98 -2.55 30.66
C ALA A 982 -38.50 -2.63 30.85
N VAL A 983 -38.98 -2.33 32.05
CA VAL A 983 -40.40 -2.43 32.42
C VAL A 983 -40.77 -1.31 33.37
N LYS A 984 -42.02 -0.88 33.35
CA LYS A 984 -42.50 0.19 34.23
C LYS A 984 -42.65 -0.32 35.66
N GLU A 985 -43.40 -1.40 35.84
CA GLU A 985 -43.63 -2.06 37.14
C GLU A 985 -43.20 -3.53 37.08
N PRO A 986 -42.04 -3.91 37.66
CA PRO A 986 -41.47 -5.25 37.50
C PRO A 986 -42.25 -6.37 38.19
N VAL A 987 -43.19 -6.02 39.08
CA VAL A 987 -44.06 -6.96 39.79
C VAL A 987 -45.40 -7.20 39.11
N GLU A 988 -45.78 -6.36 38.14
CA GLU A 988 -47.01 -6.50 37.37
C GLU A 988 -46.72 -7.17 36.02
N ARG A 989 -47.68 -7.94 35.50
CA ARG A 989 -47.55 -8.51 34.15
C ARG A 989 -47.60 -7.39 33.11
N PRO A 990 -46.76 -7.45 32.07
CA PRO A 990 -46.79 -6.45 31.02
C PRO A 990 -48.05 -6.59 30.16
N ASP A 991 -48.63 -5.46 29.77
CA ASP A 991 -49.79 -5.41 28.86
C ASP A 991 -49.37 -5.50 27.38
N ILE A 992 -48.13 -5.10 27.07
CA ILE A 992 -47.46 -5.32 25.79
C ILE A 992 -45.96 -5.58 26.02
N VAL A 993 -45.36 -6.47 25.22
CA VAL A 993 -43.90 -6.67 25.21
C VAL A 993 -43.32 -6.44 23.82
N ILE A 994 -42.31 -5.57 23.73
CA ILE A 994 -41.47 -5.43 22.54
C ILE A 994 -40.28 -6.38 22.69
N TYR A 995 -40.22 -7.42 21.87
CA TYR A 995 -39.07 -8.32 21.78
C TYR A 995 -38.11 -7.82 20.70
N TYR A 996 -36.99 -7.22 21.12
CA TYR A 996 -36.09 -6.47 20.25
C TYR A 996 -34.76 -7.20 20.02
N ALA A 997 -34.36 -7.34 18.75
CA ALA A 997 -33.01 -7.79 18.36
C ALA A 997 -32.23 -6.62 17.74
N HIS A 998 -31.04 -6.34 18.27
CA HIS A 998 -30.23 -5.21 17.82
C HIS A 998 -29.53 -5.46 16.48
N GLY A 999 -29.20 -4.38 15.76
CA GLY A 999 -28.40 -4.42 14.54
C GLY A 999 -26.90 -4.57 14.78
N GLY A 1000 -26.09 -4.10 13.81
CA GLY A 1000 -24.61 -4.17 13.86
C GLY A 1000 -24.01 -5.28 12.98
N GLY A 1001 -24.71 -5.71 11.92
CA GLY A 1001 -24.16 -6.61 10.90
C GLY A 1001 -23.74 -7.99 11.43
N PHE A 1002 -24.43 -8.50 12.46
CA PHE A 1002 -24.07 -9.73 13.20
C PHE A 1002 -22.73 -9.69 13.96
N SER A 1003 -21.85 -8.73 13.67
CA SER A 1003 -20.47 -8.72 14.18
C SER A 1003 -20.27 -7.75 15.35
N MET A 1004 -21.16 -6.79 15.53
CA MET A 1004 -21.12 -5.82 16.64
C MET A 1004 -22.53 -5.47 17.12
N GLY A 1005 -22.62 -4.69 18.20
CA GLY A 1005 -23.88 -4.30 18.83
C GLY A 1005 -24.06 -4.92 20.22
N SER A 1006 -24.88 -4.27 21.05
CA SER A 1006 -25.38 -4.81 22.31
C SER A 1006 -26.65 -4.07 22.74
N SER A 1007 -27.51 -4.73 23.49
CA SER A 1007 -28.70 -4.16 24.12
C SER A 1007 -28.33 -3.00 25.05
N ALA A 1008 -27.12 -3.01 25.63
CA ALA A 1008 -26.62 -1.90 26.46
C ALA A 1008 -26.36 -0.62 25.64
N PHE A 1009 -25.88 -0.74 24.40
CA PHE A 1009 -25.74 0.38 23.48
C PHE A 1009 -27.11 0.93 23.04
N TYR A 1010 -28.06 0.04 22.75
CA TYR A 1010 -29.42 0.41 22.35
C TYR A 1010 -30.30 0.85 23.54
N LEU A 1011 -29.82 0.78 24.78
CA LEU A 1011 -30.66 0.95 25.97
C LEU A 1011 -31.42 2.28 25.96
N GLU A 1012 -30.80 3.40 25.56
CA GLU A 1012 -31.49 4.69 25.47
C GLU A 1012 -32.64 4.69 24.45
N PHE A 1013 -32.46 4.01 23.31
CA PHE A 1013 -33.50 3.82 22.31
C PHE A 1013 -34.64 2.97 22.85
N LEU A 1014 -34.32 1.87 23.53
CA LEU A 1014 -35.31 0.98 24.15
C LEU A 1014 -36.10 1.67 25.27
N LEU A 1015 -35.43 2.47 26.11
CA LEU A 1015 -36.08 3.26 27.16
C LEU A 1015 -36.96 4.38 26.59
N SER A 1016 -36.54 5.01 25.48
CA SER A 1016 -37.35 6.01 24.79
C SER A 1016 -38.61 5.40 24.17
N TRP A 1017 -38.47 4.22 23.55
CA TRP A 1017 -39.61 3.46 23.04
C TRP A 1017 -40.57 3.07 24.17
N HIS A 1018 -40.04 2.54 25.29
CA HIS A 1018 -40.82 2.24 26.49
C HIS A 1018 -41.62 3.46 26.98
N ALA A 1019 -40.97 4.61 27.14
CA ALA A 1019 -41.62 5.84 27.58
C ALA A 1019 -42.74 6.29 26.64
N LEU A 1020 -42.54 6.19 25.31
CA LEU A 1020 -43.54 6.52 24.31
C LEU A 1020 -44.73 5.53 24.32
N LEU A 1021 -44.52 4.26 24.66
CA LEU A 1021 -45.63 3.31 24.85
C LEU A 1021 -46.47 3.69 26.07
N VAL A 1022 -45.85 4.15 27.16
CA VAL A 1022 -46.58 4.68 28.32
C VAL A 1022 -47.40 5.92 27.93
N GLU A 1023 -46.79 6.84 27.17
CA GLU A 1023 -47.48 8.03 26.64
C GLU A 1023 -48.65 7.66 25.70
N ALA A 1024 -48.48 6.59 24.91
CA ALA A 1024 -49.50 6.08 24.01
C ALA A 1024 -50.71 5.44 24.75
N GLY A 1025 -50.61 5.20 26.05
CA GLY A 1025 -51.70 4.73 26.91
C GLY A 1025 -51.55 3.30 27.44
N TYR A 1026 -50.42 2.62 27.19
CA TYR A 1026 -50.13 1.33 27.80
C TYR A 1026 -49.82 1.49 29.30
N LYS A 1027 -50.44 0.65 30.13
CA LYS A 1027 -50.35 0.72 31.59
C LYS A 1027 -49.00 0.25 32.10
N ASN A 1028 -48.51 -0.88 31.61
CA ASN A 1028 -47.25 -1.51 32.03
C ASN A 1028 -46.49 -2.13 30.83
N PRO A 1029 -46.09 -1.33 29.82
CA PRO A 1029 -45.34 -1.85 28.69
C PRO A 1029 -43.98 -2.37 29.16
N ALA A 1030 -43.46 -3.39 28.47
CA ALA A 1030 -42.11 -3.86 28.65
C ALA A 1030 -41.36 -3.99 27.31
N VAL A 1031 -40.05 -3.86 27.36
CA VAL A 1031 -39.12 -4.03 26.24
C VAL A 1031 -38.05 -5.02 26.67
N PHE A 1032 -37.83 -6.05 25.86
CA PHE A 1032 -36.73 -6.99 26.05
C PHE A 1032 -35.76 -6.90 24.86
N GLY A 1033 -34.54 -6.42 25.12
CA GLY A 1033 -33.45 -6.44 24.13
C GLY A 1033 -32.64 -7.73 24.26
N LEU A 1034 -32.55 -8.52 23.18
CA LEU A 1034 -31.72 -9.73 23.13
C LEU A 1034 -30.26 -9.39 22.79
N ASP A 1035 -29.32 -9.97 23.54
CA ASP A 1035 -27.90 -10.00 23.20
C ASP A 1035 -27.56 -11.38 22.61
N TYR A 1036 -27.64 -11.50 21.29
CA TYR A 1036 -27.24 -12.70 20.56
C TYR A 1036 -25.71 -12.75 20.37
N THR A 1037 -25.17 -13.95 20.17
CA THR A 1037 -23.73 -14.18 19.99
C THR A 1037 -23.27 -13.65 18.63
N LEU A 1038 -22.21 -12.84 18.63
CA LEU A 1038 -21.74 -12.11 17.47
C LEU A 1038 -20.73 -12.91 16.63
N VAL A 1039 -20.70 -12.70 15.31
CA VAL A 1039 -19.69 -13.30 14.42
C VAL A 1039 -18.33 -12.60 14.56
N PRO A 1040 -17.20 -13.31 14.64
CA PRO A 1040 -17.02 -14.72 14.30
C PRO A 1040 -17.13 -15.71 15.47
N ASP A 1041 -17.60 -15.29 16.66
CA ASP A 1041 -17.61 -16.17 17.84
C ASP A 1041 -18.59 -17.34 17.68
N ALA A 1042 -19.70 -17.12 16.97
CA ALA A 1042 -20.58 -18.17 16.48
C ALA A 1042 -21.19 -17.77 15.13
N ALA A 1043 -21.41 -18.75 14.25
CA ALA A 1043 -22.13 -18.58 12.99
C ALA A 1043 -23.58 -19.12 13.10
N PHE A 1044 -24.38 -18.86 12.07
CA PHE A 1044 -25.70 -19.46 11.90
C PHE A 1044 -25.61 -21.00 12.02
N PRO A 1045 -26.54 -21.68 12.73
CA PRO A 1045 -27.82 -21.19 13.24
C PRO A 1045 -27.85 -20.69 14.70
N THR A 1046 -26.70 -20.46 15.34
CA THR A 1046 -26.61 -20.15 16.79
C THR A 1046 -27.48 -18.97 17.20
N GLN A 1047 -27.43 -17.87 16.45
CA GLN A 1047 -28.20 -16.66 16.72
C GLN A 1047 -29.70 -16.91 16.64
N LEU A 1048 -30.15 -17.72 15.67
CA LEU A 1048 -31.57 -18.11 15.56
C LEU A 1048 -32.01 -18.95 16.78
N HIS A 1049 -31.14 -19.81 17.30
CA HIS A 1049 -31.45 -20.58 18.51
C HIS A 1049 -31.63 -19.66 19.73
N GLU A 1050 -30.75 -18.67 19.89
CA GLU A 1050 -30.86 -17.66 20.95
C GLU A 1050 -32.13 -16.80 20.80
N MET A 1051 -32.50 -16.45 19.56
CA MET A 1051 -33.75 -15.75 19.25
C MET A 1051 -34.98 -16.53 19.70
N VAL A 1052 -35.02 -17.84 19.44
CA VAL A 1052 -36.15 -18.70 19.82
C VAL A 1052 -36.23 -18.85 21.34
N HIS A 1053 -35.10 -19.07 22.03
CA HIS A 1053 -35.07 -19.16 23.49
C HIS A 1053 -35.47 -17.85 24.18
N GLY A 1054 -35.03 -16.71 23.65
CA GLY A 1054 -35.47 -15.40 24.15
C GLY A 1054 -36.96 -15.17 23.95
N TYR A 1055 -37.51 -15.57 22.79
CA TYR A 1055 -38.93 -15.45 22.50
C TYR A 1055 -39.78 -16.36 23.40
N GLU A 1056 -39.37 -17.61 23.61
CA GLU A 1056 -39.99 -18.54 24.56
C GLU A 1056 -40.02 -17.96 25.99
N HIS A 1057 -38.92 -17.33 26.42
CA HIS A 1057 -38.86 -16.65 27.71
C HIS A 1057 -39.85 -15.48 27.80
N VAL A 1058 -39.94 -14.64 26.76
CA VAL A 1058 -40.92 -13.55 26.70
C VAL A 1058 -42.35 -14.09 26.79
N LEU A 1059 -42.68 -15.13 26.03
CA LEU A 1059 -44.00 -15.77 26.07
C LEU A 1059 -44.34 -16.34 27.45
N SER A 1060 -43.34 -16.87 28.18
CA SER A 1060 -43.55 -17.37 29.55
C SER A 1060 -43.99 -16.28 30.53
N LEU A 1061 -43.66 -15.01 30.24
CA LEU A 1061 -44.00 -13.86 31.08
C LEU A 1061 -45.31 -13.17 30.64
N THR A 1062 -45.58 -13.09 29.33
CA THR A 1062 -46.81 -12.49 28.81
C THR A 1062 -48.01 -13.43 28.90
N GLY A 1063 -47.79 -14.74 28.71
CA GLY A 1063 -48.83 -15.76 28.64
C GLY A 1063 -49.71 -15.71 27.39
N ASP A 1064 -49.52 -14.72 26.51
CA ASP A 1064 -50.30 -14.48 25.30
C ASP A 1064 -49.38 -13.87 24.22
N ALA A 1065 -49.22 -14.59 23.10
CA ALA A 1065 -48.35 -14.20 22.01
C ALA A 1065 -48.91 -12.99 21.23
N SER A 1066 -50.23 -12.76 21.25
CA SER A 1066 -50.86 -11.62 20.58
C SER A 1066 -50.49 -10.26 21.19
N ARG A 1067 -49.94 -10.26 22.41
CA ARG A 1067 -49.42 -9.09 23.13
C ARG A 1067 -47.95 -8.82 22.88
N VAL A 1068 -47.29 -9.64 22.07
CA VAL A 1068 -45.86 -9.49 21.75
C VAL A 1068 -45.70 -8.83 20.39
N CYS A 1069 -44.95 -7.75 20.35
CA CYS A 1069 -44.43 -7.15 19.12
C CYS A 1069 -42.97 -7.57 18.97
N VAL A 1070 -42.65 -8.30 17.90
CA VAL A 1070 -41.25 -8.64 17.59
C VAL A 1070 -40.63 -7.53 16.74
N SER A 1071 -39.43 -7.10 17.08
CA SER A 1071 -38.81 -5.94 16.45
C SER A 1071 -37.30 -6.09 16.34
N GLY A 1072 -36.71 -5.41 15.37
CA GLY A 1072 -35.26 -5.31 15.27
C GLY A 1072 -34.83 -4.34 14.18
N ASP A 1073 -33.55 -3.97 14.20
CA ASP A 1073 -32.93 -3.16 13.17
C ASP A 1073 -31.88 -3.93 12.38
N SER A 1074 -31.77 -3.71 11.07
CA SER A 1074 -30.66 -4.25 10.25
C SER A 1074 -30.53 -5.78 10.33
N ALA A 1075 -29.36 -6.28 10.77
CA ALA A 1075 -29.12 -7.69 11.07
C ALA A 1075 -30.09 -8.28 12.12
N GLY A 1076 -30.47 -7.50 13.14
CA GLY A 1076 -31.47 -7.91 14.13
C GLY A 1076 -32.84 -8.13 13.51
N ALA A 1077 -33.26 -7.27 12.58
CA ALA A 1077 -34.50 -7.47 11.82
C ALA A 1077 -34.46 -8.72 10.93
N THR A 1078 -33.26 -9.11 10.45
CA THR A 1078 -33.04 -10.37 9.72
C THR A 1078 -33.30 -11.56 10.62
N LEU A 1079 -32.83 -11.51 11.87
CA LEU A 1079 -33.09 -12.52 12.88
C LEU A 1079 -34.58 -12.60 13.27
N ILE A 1080 -35.30 -11.47 13.26
CA ILE A 1080 -36.76 -11.45 13.47
C ILE A 1080 -37.49 -12.14 12.31
N LEU A 1081 -37.12 -11.84 11.06
CA LEU A 1081 -37.67 -12.53 9.89
C LEU A 1081 -37.38 -14.04 9.92
N SER A 1082 -36.17 -14.41 10.35
CA SER A 1082 -35.75 -15.81 10.52
C SER A 1082 -36.55 -16.51 11.63
N LEU A 1083 -36.82 -15.82 12.74
CA LEU A 1083 -37.68 -16.31 13.82
C LEU A 1083 -39.11 -16.55 13.31
N LEU A 1084 -39.70 -15.59 12.59
CA LEU A 1084 -41.06 -15.74 12.04
C LEU A 1084 -41.15 -16.99 11.16
N LEU A 1085 -40.25 -17.15 10.19
CA LEU A 1085 -40.20 -18.34 9.34
C LEU A 1085 -39.99 -19.63 10.15
N HIS A 1086 -39.23 -19.59 11.25
CA HIS A 1086 -38.99 -20.75 12.12
C HIS A 1086 -40.24 -21.20 12.91
N LEU A 1087 -41.14 -20.28 13.25
CA LEU A 1087 -42.37 -20.57 14.01
C LEU A 1087 -43.35 -21.46 13.23
N GLU A 1088 -43.15 -21.65 11.93
CA GLU A 1088 -43.99 -22.48 11.08
C GLU A 1088 -43.16 -23.43 10.21
N SER A 1089 -43.77 -24.55 9.79
CA SER A 1089 -43.10 -25.48 8.87
C SER A 1089 -43.23 -25.04 7.41
N PRO A 1090 -42.20 -25.23 6.58
CA PRO A 1090 -42.28 -24.91 5.15
C PRO A 1090 -43.27 -25.83 4.42
N SER A 1091 -43.71 -25.42 3.23
CA SER A 1091 -44.54 -26.26 2.36
C SER A 1091 -43.77 -27.51 1.91
N ALA A 1092 -44.50 -28.59 1.58
CA ALA A 1092 -43.90 -29.89 1.22
C ALA A 1092 -42.86 -29.74 0.09
N GLY A 1093 -41.60 -30.09 0.36
CA GLY A 1093 -40.50 -30.07 -0.62
C GLY A 1093 -39.24 -29.31 -0.19
N VAL A 1094 -39.31 -28.44 0.82
CA VAL A 1094 -38.14 -27.68 1.30
C VAL A 1094 -37.41 -28.44 2.41
N LYS A 1095 -36.19 -28.93 2.13
CA LYS A 1095 -35.34 -29.59 3.14
C LYS A 1095 -34.66 -28.56 4.05
N GLN A 1096 -35.06 -28.45 5.31
CA GLN A 1096 -34.31 -27.72 6.33
C GLN A 1096 -33.13 -28.58 6.81
N GLN A 1097 -31.91 -28.23 6.41
CA GLN A 1097 -30.69 -28.84 6.94
C GLN A 1097 -30.24 -28.09 8.21
N GLY A 1098 -29.88 -28.83 9.26
CA GLY A 1098 -29.08 -28.29 10.38
C GLY A 1098 -29.80 -27.65 11.57
N ILE A 1099 -31.14 -27.65 11.65
CA ILE A 1099 -31.89 -27.04 12.78
C ILE A 1099 -32.66 -28.14 13.55
N SER A 1100 -31.96 -28.89 14.40
CA SER A 1100 -32.53 -29.95 15.25
C SER A 1100 -32.63 -29.49 16.71
N GLY A 1101 -33.77 -29.73 17.37
CA GLY A 1101 -33.91 -29.59 18.83
C GLY A 1101 -34.62 -28.34 19.36
N LEU A 1102 -35.25 -27.53 18.50
CA LEU A 1102 -36.00 -26.32 18.88
C LEU A 1102 -37.52 -26.51 18.77
N SER A 1103 -38.25 -25.85 19.68
CA SER A 1103 -39.71 -25.87 19.71
C SER A 1103 -40.30 -25.04 18.57
N ARG A 1104 -41.00 -25.70 17.65
CA ARG A 1104 -41.68 -25.07 16.50
C ARG A 1104 -43.14 -24.69 16.76
N HIS A 1105 -43.64 -24.89 17.98
CA HIS A 1105 -45.05 -24.68 18.34
C HIS A 1105 -45.21 -23.52 19.33
N LEU A 1106 -44.42 -22.47 19.18
CA LEU A 1106 -44.58 -21.24 19.94
C LEU A 1106 -45.67 -20.39 19.28
N GLY A 1107 -46.47 -19.69 20.08
CA GLY A 1107 -47.54 -18.82 19.56
C GLY A 1107 -46.98 -17.69 18.68
N LYS A 1108 -47.71 -17.29 17.65
CA LYS A 1108 -47.29 -16.20 16.75
C LYS A 1108 -47.36 -14.85 17.44
N PRO A 1109 -46.39 -13.95 17.23
CA PRO A 1109 -46.47 -12.61 17.78
C PRO A 1109 -47.67 -11.86 17.20
N GLY A 1110 -48.18 -10.88 17.94
CA GLY A 1110 -49.26 -10.03 17.48
C GLY A 1110 -48.87 -9.23 16.24
N MET A 1111 -47.67 -8.63 16.25
CA MET A 1111 -47.16 -7.77 15.18
C MET A 1111 -45.64 -7.91 15.04
N ALA A 1112 -45.10 -7.56 13.87
CA ALA A 1112 -43.67 -7.35 13.67
C ALA A 1112 -43.37 -5.91 13.23
N VAL A 1113 -42.31 -5.32 13.78
CA VAL A 1113 -41.78 -4.01 13.35
C VAL A 1113 -40.33 -4.19 12.89
N LEU A 1114 -40.06 -3.92 11.62
CA LEU A 1114 -38.75 -4.09 11.01
C LEU A 1114 -38.17 -2.71 10.67
N ILE A 1115 -37.03 -2.39 11.27
CA ILE A 1115 -36.31 -1.14 11.01
C ILE A 1115 -35.17 -1.45 10.06
N SER A 1116 -35.22 -0.93 8.83
CA SER A 1116 -34.17 -1.10 7.83
C SER A 1116 -33.67 -2.55 7.72
N PRO A 1117 -34.55 -3.56 7.50
CA PRO A 1117 -34.14 -4.95 7.55
C PRO A 1117 -33.10 -5.28 6.47
N TRP A 1118 -32.18 -6.20 6.76
CA TRP A 1118 -31.24 -6.77 5.78
C TRP A 1118 -31.83 -8.09 5.22
N PRO A 1119 -32.68 -8.07 4.18
CA PRO A 1119 -33.56 -9.20 3.91
C PRO A 1119 -32.81 -10.38 3.29
N THR A 1120 -31.86 -10.08 2.39
CA THR A 1120 -31.12 -11.06 1.60
C THR A 1120 -29.64 -10.98 2.01
N LEU A 1121 -28.98 -12.05 2.42
CA LEU A 1121 -27.59 -11.95 2.91
C LEU A 1121 -26.60 -11.51 1.83
N VAL A 1122 -26.81 -11.94 0.59
CA VAL A 1122 -26.00 -11.56 -0.57
C VAL A 1122 -26.93 -11.16 -1.71
N SER A 1123 -26.89 -9.90 -2.12
CA SER A 1123 -27.65 -9.38 -3.26
C SER A 1123 -26.75 -8.50 -4.14
N PRO A 1124 -26.85 -8.61 -5.47
CA PRO A 1124 -26.16 -7.69 -6.38
C PRO A 1124 -26.72 -6.25 -6.31
N GLN A 1125 -27.88 -6.05 -5.66
CA GLN A 1125 -28.52 -4.73 -5.51
C GLN A 1125 -27.93 -3.91 -4.35
N TYR A 1126 -27.10 -4.51 -3.49
CA TYR A 1126 -26.44 -3.78 -2.42
C TYR A 1126 -25.28 -2.96 -2.98
N LYS A 1127 -25.53 -1.67 -3.17
CA LYS A 1127 -24.56 -0.71 -3.69
C LYS A 1127 -24.41 0.47 -2.74
N ASN A 1128 -23.16 0.88 -2.51
CA ASN A 1128 -22.84 2.02 -1.67
C ASN A 1128 -23.57 3.27 -2.19
N THR A 1129 -24.25 3.99 -1.28
CA THR A 1129 -24.92 5.25 -1.63
C THR A 1129 -24.11 6.46 -1.15
N ALA A 1130 -24.46 7.65 -1.64
CA ALA A 1130 -23.78 8.88 -1.21
C ALA A 1130 -24.10 9.24 0.25
N SER A 1131 -25.30 8.90 0.73
CA SER A 1131 -25.80 9.32 2.04
C SER A 1131 -25.62 8.27 3.14
N ASP A 1132 -25.65 6.98 2.81
CA ASP A 1132 -25.64 5.93 3.83
C ASP A 1132 -24.25 5.64 4.39
N TYR A 1133 -24.21 5.09 5.60
CA TYR A 1133 -22.98 4.72 6.30
C TYR A 1133 -22.61 3.23 6.19
N LEU A 1134 -23.45 2.41 5.52
CA LEU A 1134 -23.14 1.03 5.18
C LEU A 1134 -22.16 0.92 4.00
N ASP A 1135 -21.42 -0.21 3.96
CA ASP A 1135 -20.43 -0.51 2.93
C ASP A 1135 -20.60 -1.95 2.38
N GLU A 1136 -20.69 -2.08 1.06
CA GLU A 1136 -20.92 -3.34 0.31
C GLU A 1136 -19.93 -4.44 0.69
N LYS A 1137 -18.63 -4.15 0.80
CA LYS A 1137 -17.62 -5.16 1.12
C LYS A 1137 -17.70 -5.62 2.56
N THR A 1138 -17.97 -4.68 3.45
CA THR A 1138 -18.15 -4.95 4.87
C THR A 1138 -19.39 -5.84 5.08
N LEU A 1139 -20.46 -5.59 4.33
CA LEU A 1139 -21.65 -6.45 4.30
C LEU A 1139 -21.35 -7.85 3.75
N GLN A 1140 -20.59 -7.98 2.66
CA GLN A 1140 -20.15 -9.30 2.14
C GLN A 1140 -19.31 -10.08 3.16
N MET A 1141 -18.44 -9.40 3.91
CA MET A 1141 -17.66 -10.03 4.98
C MET A 1141 -18.58 -10.54 6.10
N TYR A 1142 -19.52 -9.72 6.57
CA TYR A 1142 -20.45 -10.10 7.62
C TYR A 1142 -21.38 -11.23 7.20
N SER A 1143 -21.86 -11.23 5.96
CA SER A 1143 -22.71 -12.30 5.44
C SER A 1143 -21.95 -13.63 5.36
N ALA A 1144 -20.70 -13.63 4.91
CA ALA A 1144 -19.86 -14.83 4.88
C ALA A 1144 -19.59 -15.38 6.29
N GLN A 1145 -19.28 -14.51 7.26
CA GLN A 1145 -19.03 -14.92 8.64
C GLN A 1145 -20.30 -15.42 9.34
N TYR A 1146 -21.45 -14.80 9.08
CA TYR A 1146 -22.74 -15.24 9.63
C TYR A 1146 -23.21 -16.54 9.02
N ALA A 1147 -23.13 -16.70 7.69
CA ALA A 1147 -23.56 -17.92 7.02
C ALA A 1147 -22.68 -19.13 7.38
N GLY A 1148 -21.37 -18.93 7.59
CA GLY A 1148 -20.40 -19.98 7.95
C GLY A 1148 -20.11 -21.01 6.84
N SER A 1149 -20.97 -21.11 5.82
CA SER A 1149 -20.78 -21.90 4.60
C SER A 1149 -21.52 -21.26 3.43
N GLU A 1150 -21.06 -21.47 2.19
CA GLU A 1150 -21.74 -20.95 0.98
C GLU A 1150 -23.18 -21.48 0.86
N SER A 1151 -23.43 -22.73 1.27
CA SER A 1151 -24.76 -23.34 1.25
C SER A 1151 -25.77 -22.67 2.19
N ALA A 1152 -25.30 -22.02 3.26
CA ALA A 1152 -26.18 -21.32 4.21
C ALA A 1152 -26.60 -19.94 3.70
N VAL A 1153 -25.87 -19.32 2.77
CA VAL A 1153 -26.21 -18.00 2.21
C VAL A 1153 -27.55 -18.02 1.47
N THR A 1154 -27.91 -19.14 0.87
CA THR A 1154 -29.17 -19.33 0.14
C THR A 1154 -30.27 -19.99 0.99
N ASN A 1155 -29.98 -20.32 2.26
CA ASN A 1155 -30.95 -20.92 3.17
C ASN A 1155 -32.02 -19.87 3.56
N PRO A 1156 -33.33 -20.13 3.34
CA PRO A 1156 -34.41 -19.20 3.72
C PRO A 1156 -34.45 -18.79 5.19
N LEU A 1157 -33.87 -19.58 6.11
CA LEU A 1157 -33.80 -19.23 7.54
C LEU A 1157 -32.56 -18.42 7.91
N ALA A 1158 -31.55 -18.35 7.05
CA ALA A 1158 -30.40 -17.46 7.23
C ALA A 1158 -30.54 -16.17 6.40
N SER A 1159 -31.17 -16.28 5.22
CA SER A 1159 -31.44 -15.19 4.28
C SER A 1159 -32.94 -15.14 3.93
N PRO A 1160 -33.81 -14.62 4.81
CA PRO A 1160 -35.27 -14.67 4.66
C PRO A 1160 -35.83 -14.06 3.37
N GLY A 1161 -35.20 -13.02 2.82
CA GLY A 1161 -35.59 -12.39 1.54
C GLY A 1161 -35.43 -13.33 0.32
N SER A 1162 -34.64 -14.40 0.46
CA SER A 1162 -34.51 -15.47 -0.53
C SER A 1162 -35.68 -16.46 -0.49
N CYS A 1163 -36.51 -16.46 0.55
CA CYS A 1163 -37.69 -17.31 0.65
C CYS A 1163 -38.76 -16.89 -0.36
N LYS A 1164 -39.09 -17.77 -1.33
CA LYS A 1164 -40.15 -17.55 -2.33
C LYS A 1164 -41.43 -18.35 -2.05
N ASP A 1165 -41.49 -19.07 -0.92
CA ASP A 1165 -42.68 -19.82 -0.51
C ASP A 1165 -43.72 -18.87 0.11
N ILE A 1166 -44.68 -18.47 -0.70
CA ILE A 1166 -45.77 -17.55 -0.32
C ILE A 1166 -46.60 -18.12 0.84
N MET A 1167 -46.91 -19.42 0.80
CA MET A 1167 -47.71 -20.08 1.84
C MET A 1167 -46.95 -20.14 3.17
N TRP A 1168 -45.63 -20.28 3.14
CA TRP A 1168 -44.81 -20.26 4.34
C TRP A 1168 -44.80 -18.85 4.96
N TRP A 1169 -44.69 -17.79 4.15
CA TRP A 1169 -44.81 -16.42 4.63
C TRP A 1169 -46.18 -16.09 5.19
N GLU A 1170 -47.26 -16.50 4.50
CA GLU A 1170 -48.64 -16.31 4.94
C GLU A 1170 -48.86 -16.97 6.33
N LYS A 1171 -48.39 -18.21 6.50
CA LYS A 1171 -48.50 -18.92 7.77
C LYS A 1171 -47.61 -18.33 8.86
N SER A 1172 -46.37 -17.96 8.55
CA SER A 1172 -45.40 -17.48 9.55
C SER A 1172 -45.65 -16.05 10.02
N SER A 1173 -46.40 -15.25 9.26
CA SER A 1173 -46.54 -13.82 9.53
C SER A 1173 -47.47 -13.51 10.71
N PRO A 1174 -47.21 -12.41 11.44
CA PRO A 1174 -48.05 -11.96 12.56
C PRO A 1174 -49.49 -11.62 12.12
N SER A 1175 -50.48 -11.94 12.95
CA SER A 1175 -51.89 -11.74 12.61
C SER A 1175 -52.32 -10.27 12.51
N LYS A 1176 -51.62 -9.36 13.21
CA LYS A 1176 -51.88 -7.91 13.17
C LYS A 1176 -50.95 -7.17 12.20
N GLY A 1177 -50.20 -7.92 11.37
CA GLY A 1177 -49.40 -7.40 10.27
C GLY A 1177 -47.93 -7.12 10.59
N VAL A 1178 -47.23 -6.63 9.57
CA VAL A 1178 -45.80 -6.27 9.58
C VAL A 1178 -45.67 -4.79 9.24
N TYR A 1179 -44.95 -4.03 10.07
CA TYR A 1179 -44.57 -2.66 9.77
C TYR A 1179 -43.09 -2.58 9.41
N VAL A 1180 -42.75 -1.97 8.27
CA VAL A 1180 -41.38 -1.81 7.79
C VAL A 1180 -41.08 -0.32 7.65
N THR A 1181 -40.06 0.18 8.34
CA THR A 1181 -39.60 1.57 8.17
C THR A 1181 -38.13 1.58 7.78
N TYR A 1182 -37.76 2.35 6.76
CA TYR A 1182 -36.43 2.33 6.17
C TYR A 1182 -36.09 3.67 5.50
N GLY A 1183 -34.81 3.96 5.32
CA GLY A 1183 -34.33 5.15 4.63
C GLY A 1183 -34.39 4.96 3.12
N GLN A 1184 -34.82 5.97 2.36
CA GLN A 1184 -34.83 5.86 0.90
C GLN A 1184 -33.42 5.78 0.30
N GLU A 1185 -32.44 6.37 0.98
CA GLU A 1185 -31.05 6.44 0.52
C GLU A 1185 -30.17 5.31 1.07
N GLU A 1186 -30.74 4.34 1.80
CA GLU A 1186 -29.97 3.26 2.42
C GLU A 1186 -29.65 2.13 1.44
N VAL A 1187 -28.53 1.42 1.69
CA VAL A 1187 -28.04 0.32 0.84
C VAL A 1187 -29.06 -0.81 0.70
N PHE A 1188 -29.86 -1.09 1.73
CA PHE A 1188 -30.87 -2.15 1.71
C PHE A 1188 -32.19 -1.77 1.05
N ALA A 1189 -32.43 -0.49 0.74
CA ALA A 1189 -33.72 0.00 0.24
C ALA A 1189 -34.30 -0.78 -0.97
N PRO A 1190 -33.51 -1.24 -1.96
CA PRO A 1190 -34.04 -2.06 -3.06
C PRO A 1190 -34.57 -3.42 -2.60
N GLU A 1191 -33.83 -4.13 -1.76
CA GLU A 1191 -34.25 -5.45 -1.25
C GLU A 1191 -35.37 -5.33 -0.22
N ILE A 1192 -35.43 -4.25 0.55
CA ILE A 1192 -36.55 -3.97 1.47
C ILE A 1192 -37.85 -3.80 0.66
N ARG A 1193 -37.80 -3.05 -0.45
CA ARG A 1193 -38.95 -2.92 -1.37
C ARG A 1193 -39.39 -4.27 -1.94
N ASN A 1194 -38.43 -5.12 -2.31
CA ASN A 1194 -38.73 -6.47 -2.80
C ASN A 1194 -39.38 -7.34 -1.73
N LEU A 1195 -38.91 -7.25 -0.48
CA LEU A 1195 -39.53 -7.96 0.65
C LEU A 1195 -40.95 -7.45 0.91
N VAL A 1196 -41.18 -6.14 0.94
CA VAL A 1196 -42.51 -5.55 1.13
C VAL A 1196 -43.47 -6.05 0.04
N ALA A 1197 -43.08 -5.96 -1.23
CA ALA A 1197 -43.88 -6.44 -2.35
C ALA A 1197 -44.17 -7.95 -2.26
N LEU A 1198 -43.21 -8.76 -1.79
CA LEU A 1198 -43.39 -10.19 -1.57
C LEU A 1198 -44.43 -10.46 -0.47
N LEU A 1199 -44.35 -9.76 0.65
CA LEU A 1199 -45.27 -9.94 1.79
C LEU A 1199 -46.70 -9.45 1.44
N GLU A 1200 -46.82 -8.32 0.76
CA GLU A 1200 -48.11 -7.83 0.25
C GLU A 1200 -48.72 -8.80 -0.78
N GLY A 1201 -47.88 -9.33 -1.69
CA GLY A 1201 -48.29 -10.35 -2.67
C GLY A 1201 -48.73 -11.67 -2.02
N ALA A 1202 -48.29 -11.95 -0.79
CA ALA A 1202 -48.73 -13.08 0.02
C ALA A 1202 -50.02 -12.82 0.80
N GLY A 1203 -50.66 -11.65 0.63
CA GLY A 1203 -51.88 -11.28 1.35
C GLY A 1203 -51.66 -10.85 2.81
N ILE A 1204 -50.41 -10.59 3.21
CA ILE A 1204 -50.07 -10.15 4.56
C ILE A 1204 -50.35 -8.65 4.68
N LEU A 1205 -50.91 -8.21 5.81
CA LEU A 1205 -51.06 -6.79 6.11
C LEU A 1205 -49.68 -6.16 6.35
N VAL A 1206 -49.20 -5.35 5.40
CA VAL A 1206 -47.92 -4.66 5.48
C VAL A 1206 -48.12 -3.14 5.48
N GLY A 1207 -47.52 -2.45 6.46
CA GLY A 1207 -47.34 -1.00 6.41
C GLY A 1207 -45.87 -0.69 6.12
N ALA A 1208 -45.58 0.11 5.09
CA ALA A 1208 -44.21 0.50 4.76
C ALA A 1208 -44.03 2.02 4.80
N GLU A 1209 -42.95 2.48 5.45
CA GLU A 1209 -42.55 3.88 5.53
C GLU A 1209 -41.12 4.05 5.01
N ALA A 1210 -40.98 4.71 3.87
CA ALA A 1210 -39.70 5.04 3.28
C ALA A 1210 -39.37 6.52 3.53
N GLU A 1211 -38.50 6.81 4.50
CA GLU A 1211 -38.14 8.18 4.87
C GLU A 1211 -37.28 8.82 3.77
N ALA A 1212 -37.78 9.89 3.17
CA ALA A 1212 -37.08 10.62 2.12
C ALA A 1212 -35.77 11.25 2.66
N GLY A 1213 -34.65 10.98 2.00
CA GLY A 1213 -33.32 11.40 2.49
C GLY A 1213 -32.87 10.65 3.76
N GLY A 1214 -33.62 9.63 4.22
CA GLY A 1214 -33.25 8.80 5.35
C GLY A 1214 -32.12 7.83 5.00
N ILE A 1215 -31.23 7.61 5.96
CA ILE A 1215 -30.09 6.68 5.91
C ILE A 1215 -30.43 5.36 6.61
N HIS A 1216 -29.52 4.39 6.64
CA HIS A 1216 -29.75 3.11 7.31
C HIS A 1216 -30.15 3.29 8.77
N ALA A 1217 -31.15 2.51 9.20
CA ALA A 1217 -31.73 2.55 10.55
C ALA A 1217 -32.07 3.97 11.03
N TRP A 1218 -32.67 4.78 10.15
CA TRP A 1218 -32.97 6.20 10.42
C TRP A 1218 -33.69 6.48 11.76
N PRO A 1219 -34.64 5.66 12.28
CA PRO A 1219 -35.27 5.93 13.57
C PRO A 1219 -34.28 5.84 14.74
N VAL A 1220 -33.32 4.92 14.65
CA VAL A 1220 -32.25 4.75 15.65
C VAL A 1220 -31.24 5.87 15.50
N ALA A 1221 -30.80 6.15 14.28
CA ALA A 1221 -29.82 7.20 13.99
C ALA A 1221 -30.33 8.59 14.41
N SER A 1222 -31.56 8.94 14.06
CA SER A 1222 -32.17 10.22 14.42
C SER A 1222 -32.25 10.44 15.92
N LEU A 1223 -32.56 9.40 16.72
CA LEU A 1223 -32.63 9.54 18.18
C LEU A 1223 -31.30 10.03 18.77
N PHE A 1224 -30.17 9.50 18.29
CA PHE A 1224 -28.85 9.85 18.80
C PHE A 1224 -28.27 11.12 18.17
N LEU A 1225 -28.60 11.41 16.92
CA LEU A 1225 -27.91 12.43 16.12
C LEU A 1225 -28.68 13.74 15.96
N SER A 1226 -30.01 13.67 15.85
CA SER A 1226 -30.79 14.85 15.46
C SER A 1226 -30.70 15.97 16.48
N SER A 1227 -30.69 17.21 16.02
CA SER A 1227 -30.55 18.40 16.88
C SER A 1227 -31.81 18.74 17.69
N SER A 1228 -33.00 18.38 17.20
CA SER A 1228 -34.29 18.69 17.85
C SER A 1228 -34.97 17.44 18.42
N THR A 1229 -35.69 17.63 19.53
CA THR A 1229 -36.49 16.54 20.17
C THR A 1229 -37.54 15.97 19.22
N GLU A 1230 -38.16 16.81 18.40
CA GLU A 1230 -39.18 16.37 17.43
C GLU A 1230 -38.59 15.42 16.39
N GLN A 1231 -37.45 15.77 15.78
CA GLN A 1231 -36.77 14.91 14.82
C GLN A 1231 -36.22 13.63 15.46
N ARG A 1232 -35.63 13.73 16.67
CA ARG A 1232 -35.15 12.56 17.43
C ARG A 1232 -36.23 11.51 17.64
N LEU A 1233 -37.45 11.96 17.96
CA LEU A 1233 -38.56 11.07 18.30
C LEU A 1233 -39.45 10.73 17.10
N LYS A 1234 -39.26 11.35 15.93
CA LYS A 1234 -40.13 11.18 14.74
C LYS A 1234 -40.34 9.70 14.39
N GLY A 1235 -39.25 8.97 14.18
CA GLY A 1235 -39.32 7.55 13.79
C GLY A 1235 -39.94 6.66 14.88
N LEU A 1236 -39.54 6.86 16.14
CA LEU A 1236 -40.11 6.12 17.26
C LEU A 1236 -41.61 6.40 17.47
N ARG A 1237 -42.06 7.65 17.28
CA ARG A 1237 -43.48 8.01 17.35
C ARG A 1237 -44.29 7.36 16.22
N SER A 1238 -43.73 7.32 15.01
CA SER A 1238 -44.32 6.61 13.87
C SER A 1238 -44.51 5.12 14.21
N ILE A 1239 -43.45 4.48 14.69
CA ILE A 1239 -43.46 3.08 15.12
C ILE A 1239 -44.48 2.85 16.24
N VAL A 1240 -44.50 3.68 17.29
CA VAL A 1240 -45.44 3.53 18.43
C VAL A 1240 -46.88 3.74 17.99
N SER A 1241 -47.16 4.66 17.07
CA SER A 1241 -48.49 4.82 16.46
C SER A 1241 -48.94 3.53 15.80
N LYS A 1242 -48.06 2.90 15.01
CA LYS A 1242 -48.36 1.64 14.32
C LYS A 1242 -48.52 0.47 15.26
N VAL A 1243 -47.69 0.38 16.31
CA VAL A 1243 -47.85 -0.61 17.37
C VAL A 1243 -49.18 -0.42 18.10
N LYS A 1244 -49.61 0.81 18.34
CA LYS A 1244 -50.92 1.11 18.94
C LYS A 1244 -52.07 0.70 18.02
N GLU A 1245 -52.00 1.05 16.73
CA GLU A 1245 -53.00 0.65 15.73
C GLU A 1245 -53.12 -0.89 15.60
N GLY A 1246 -51.99 -1.60 15.67
CA GLY A 1246 -51.96 -3.06 15.57
C GLY A 1246 -52.35 -3.77 16.86
N ILE A 1247 -51.76 -3.40 18.01
CA ILE A 1247 -51.80 -4.19 19.26
C ILE A 1247 -52.85 -3.70 20.28
N CYS A 1248 -53.54 -2.57 20.07
CA CYS A 1248 -54.64 -2.13 20.95
C CYS A 1248 -55.78 -3.17 21.13
#